data_AF-A0AAJ6BGL8-F1
#
_entry.id   AF-A0AAJ6BGL8-F1
#
_cell.length_a   1.000
_cell.length_b   1.000
_cell.length_c   1.000
_cell.angle_alpha   90.00
_cell.angle_beta   90.00
_cell.angle_gamma   90.00
#
_symmetry.space_group_name_H-M   'P 1'
#
loop_
_entity.id
_entity.type
_entity.pdbx_description
1 polymer ?
#
loop_
_entity_poly.entity_id
_entity_poly.type
_entity_poly.pdbx_seq_one_letter_code
_entity_poly.pdbx_strand_id
1 'polypeptide(L)'
;MRRPILAIVLLLSCFVPGLAQEQPVILNCTESIRPGETIAIQGANFGRQPEVWLTIRPLIHTRPPIIRLRLVQQSENFLAAVLPKDLLMGIYEVWVKNGTVKSASVFINRPRIWFPEFNEGMPGGRFRIFGRNLCLEGANPRVYLRGAGQSGIQEAAVIKASPYELQLQLPDALAPGKYRVTVGNGAGAQEEAATTPDSLLIVPKEPIPFNSQVPWVAAFRFAQNIYDVKKDPRLAQHAAGDGIKNDRAAIQAAIDRAHADGGGIVQLPAGTYRIEYSSGCGLKMLSRVVLQGAGQGKTILCYGYGQPFSTERVKASYGWTLGWPDSREEGMGLVFPGAIQLSGLVGLSLQNVNESGNFMTTVKNMPEGGSSIILQDCHFDNGTGWGLAMVNIHQLLIENCRFSNTAIQVRGINGPTRTWPWDLKNSSQVSFRNNRHDYYAGRFGANGCQRAVFENNFFVRNGDHQSKHETGGLSLDYVKDIVVQGNSFDVTGAPIAVRNQGETILSQAGMAHQNTVGKVSAATANSITDNKNEYQDFTDRVSTDWQYVVHPTNYSIAIVNGKGAGQWRLITGNTDTSLTVDRPWDIIPEAGSQYIITQWSAWQMLIRNNILKGNNRGIWLYCGGNDIVVSGNQLINSEGIYIRADQRLFNNRYNIGWKLLVENNLVQNTNGIRPAYIAAYLAQVRSAKLWGTGILGLEVRRNTIEAFSPNVKTGWVKGEGYYNYVVDEEAKGPSRDKETPGILGTIFESNKAISAEKAYTYAAGAAFTVIADTLPDYSQEKAEMDALQKYETINHPRQYMPAPAPAANPDSLGARIARAASLLGGSTPKRRIPVKVLIYGQSITGSKLFTDYMREYLELQFPHAIVDLENRSIGGFGASQLIRVAPHDIYNTCADLVIFHVYGGEKPGAELDQLFSAIRKTSNADIILMGHHTNGNQQKPSSTTAEALRGVANRHQLEYVDISSEWPQYLTANQLQPKDLLRDNVHPNRDGNWLLVQLVGRHIRYDPAFTPNSGTVKQLPLGKSERQLIRFTGTRLDAVAHTATLQKAAGGKATLLLDGQPLSAYAGRYMITRPSAGPGTWWPAIRQVHHNSPLTPEEWTLEVTGINADSSVYMYTVVGSVTGPDGNGRSDSLFISRSGRVVIEPADIIFSNIKKTFRSVTRVGFQVKWAVAPAYPAAYEPPAIIHSRALYRTTLVSGLPNGPHTLELIPQDKGPLGIDYFEAYQPAN
;
A
#
# COMPACT_ATOMS: atom_id res chain seq x y z
N MET A 1 -25.59 -26.27 -76.58
CA MET A 1 -26.94 -25.91 -76.08
C MET A 1 -27.04 -26.41 -74.65
N ARG A 2 -26.99 -25.55 -73.61
CA ARG A 2 -28.11 -24.74 -73.10
C ARG A 2 -29.30 -25.60 -72.65
N ARG A 3 -29.55 -25.69 -71.34
CA ARG A 3 -30.72 -25.12 -70.62
C ARG A 3 -30.72 -25.53 -69.13
N PRO A 4 -31.36 -24.75 -68.24
CA PRO A 4 -30.71 -24.27 -67.02
C PRO A 4 -31.24 -24.91 -65.73
N ILE A 5 -30.42 -24.87 -64.68
CA ILE A 5 -30.70 -25.33 -63.31
C ILE A 5 -31.06 -24.11 -62.47
N LEU A 6 -32.26 -24.12 -61.88
CA LEU A 6 -32.75 -23.11 -60.94
C LEU A 6 -32.76 -23.75 -59.54
N ALA A 7 -31.82 -23.33 -58.68
CA ALA A 7 -31.78 -23.73 -57.27
C ALA A 7 -32.52 -22.69 -56.42
N ILE A 8 -33.64 -23.10 -55.81
CA ILE A 8 -34.35 -22.33 -54.79
C ILE A 8 -33.81 -22.79 -53.43
N VAL A 9 -33.11 -21.90 -52.73
CA VAL A 9 -32.73 -22.08 -51.32
C VAL A 9 -33.73 -21.31 -50.47
N LEU A 10 -34.63 -22.03 -49.79
CA LEU A 10 -35.46 -21.48 -48.71
C LEU A 10 -34.60 -21.36 -47.45
N LEU A 11 -34.30 -20.13 -47.02
CA LEU A 11 -33.73 -19.83 -45.70
C LEU A 11 -34.86 -19.89 -44.65
N LEU A 12 -35.01 -21.04 -43.99
CA LEU A 12 -35.70 -21.14 -42.70
C LEU A 12 -34.78 -20.58 -41.61
N SER A 13 -35.00 -19.33 -41.23
CA SER A 13 -34.46 -18.73 -40.01
C SER A 13 -35.09 -19.41 -38.81
N CYS A 14 -34.47 -20.49 -38.33
CA CYS A 14 -34.70 -20.98 -36.98
C CYS A 14 -34.34 -19.86 -36.01
N PHE A 15 -35.34 -19.32 -35.31
CA PHE A 15 -35.14 -18.54 -34.11
C PHE A 15 -34.35 -19.43 -33.13
N VAL A 16 -33.04 -19.20 -33.03
CA VAL A 16 -32.27 -19.64 -31.88
C VAL A 16 -32.82 -18.82 -30.70
N PRO A 17 -33.33 -19.43 -29.63
CA PRO A 17 -33.66 -18.68 -28.43
C PRO A 17 -32.39 -17.95 -28.01
N GLY A 18 -32.44 -16.62 -27.91
CA GLY A 18 -31.31 -15.85 -27.40
C GLY A 18 -30.89 -16.48 -26.07
N LEU A 19 -29.67 -17.02 -26.00
CA LEU A 19 -29.11 -17.56 -24.76
C LEU A 19 -29.25 -16.46 -23.70
N ALA A 20 -30.01 -16.75 -22.64
CA ALA A 20 -30.15 -15.83 -21.53
C ALA A 20 -28.76 -15.48 -21.00
N GLN A 21 -28.46 -14.18 -20.93
CA GLN A 21 -27.16 -13.69 -20.48
C GLN A 21 -26.96 -14.09 -19.02
N GLU A 22 -26.01 -14.99 -18.73
CA GLU A 22 -25.75 -15.45 -17.36
C GLU A 22 -25.31 -14.28 -16.45
N GLN A 23 -25.78 -14.29 -15.20
CA GLN A 23 -25.47 -13.24 -14.23
C GLN A 23 -23.97 -13.22 -13.91
N PRO A 24 -23.29 -12.06 -14.02
CA PRO A 24 -21.91 -11.91 -13.57
C PRO A 24 -21.79 -12.16 -12.07
N VAL A 25 -20.73 -12.87 -11.64
CA VAL A 25 -20.46 -13.15 -10.23
C VAL A 25 -19.04 -12.73 -9.89
N ILE A 26 -18.87 -11.93 -8.83
CA ILE A 26 -17.56 -11.56 -8.30
C ILE A 26 -17.19 -12.54 -7.19
N LEU A 27 -16.08 -13.26 -7.33
CA LEU A 27 -15.59 -14.22 -6.33
C LEU A 27 -14.44 -13.64 -5.49
N ASN A 28 -13.54 -12.89 -6.12
CA ASN A 28 -12.45 -12.20 -5.46
C ASN A 28 -12.34 -10.76 -5.98
N CYS A 29 -12.01 -9.84 -5.07
CA CYS A 29 -11.76 -8.45 -5.40
C CYS A 29 -10.66 -7.89 -4.48
N THR A 30 -9.89 -6.92 -4.98
CA THR A 30 -8.96 -6.13 -4.16
C THR A 30 -9.66 -5.64 -2.89
N GLU A 31 -9.05 -5.89 -1.73
CA GLU A 31 -9.66 -5.58 -0.42
C GLU A 31 -9.30 -4.17 0.10
N SER A 32 -8.12 -3.65 -0.26
CA SER A 32 -7.60 -2.37 0.22
C SER A 32 -6.98 -1.57 -0.91
N ILE A 33 -7.40 -0.33 -1.10
CA ILE A 33 -6.98 0.49 -2.25
C ILE A 33 -7.04 1.99 -1.96
N ARG A 34 -6.16 2.77 -2.59
CA ARG A 34 -6.24 4.24 -2.62
C ARG A 34 -6.92 4.75 -3.90
N PRO A 35 -7.50 5.97 -3.89
CA PRO A 35 -7.85 6.68 -5.12
C PRO A 35 -6.69 6.66 -6.12
N GLY A 36 -6.98 6.51 -7.41
CA GLY A 36 -5.98 6.46 -8.47
C GLY A 36 -5.34 5.10 -8.72
N GLU A 37 -5.53 4.13 -7.82
CA GLU A 37 -4.93 2.79 -7.91
C GLU A 37 -5.85 1.79 -8.64
N THR A 38 -5.27 0.68 -9.08
CA THR A 38 -5.91 -0.37 -9.85
C THR A 38 -6.49 -1.45 -8.94
N ILE A 39 -7.78 -1.76 -9.09
CA ILE A 39 -8.43 -2.92 -8.47
C ILE A 39 -8.39 -4.14 -9.40
N ALA A 40 -8.21 -5.32 -8.83
CA ALA A 40 -8.38 -6.60 -9.48
C ALA A 40 -9.73 -7.21 -9.08
N ILE A 41 -10.44 -7.80 -10.04
CA ILE A 41 -11.72 -8.48 -9.86
C ILE A 41 -11.65 -9.82 -10.58
N GLN A 42 -11.79 -10.92 -9.85
CA GLN A 42 -11.87 -12.27 -10.42
C GLN A 42 -13.24 -12.87 -10.13
N GLY A 43 -13.79 -13.57 -11.10
CA GLY A 43 -15.13 -14.15 -11.01
C GLY A 43 -15.49 -14.97 -12.23
N ALA A 44 -16.77 -14.97 -12.58
CA ALA A 44 -17.29 -15.66 -13.75
C ALA A 44 -18.38 -14.83 -14.45
N ASN A 45 -18.65 -15.21 -15.70
CA ASN A 45 -19.75 -14.67 -16.50
C ASN A 45 -19.67 -13.16 -16.74
N PHE A 46 -18.46 -12.59 -16.75
CA PHE A 46 -18.25 -11.17 -17.05
C PHE A 46 -18.60 -10.82 -18.50
N GLY A 47 -18.54 -11.81 -19.40
CA GLY A 47 -18.83 -11.65 -20.82
C GLY A 47 -17.73 -10.91 -21.58
N ARG A 48 -18.02 -10.56 -22.83
CA ARG A 48 -17.04 -9.95 -23.76
C ARG A 48 -16.90 -8.43 -23.63
N GLN A 49 -17.90 -7.75 -23.06
CA GLN A 49 -17.93 -6.30 -22.86
C GLN A 49 -18.39 -5.96 -21.44
N PRO A 50 -17.65 -6.38 -20.41
CA PRO A 50 -17.99 -6.10 -19.03
C PRO A 50 -17.90 -4.61 -18.74
N GLU A 51 -18.71 -4.14 -17.79
CA GLU A 51 -18.57 -2.81 -17.20
C GLU A 51 -18.36 -2.95 -15.69
N VAL A 52 -17.34 -2.27 -15.16
CA VAL A 52 -17.12 -2.18 -13.71
C VAL A 52 -17.65 -0.85 -13.23
N TRP A 53 -18.45 -0.89 -12.17
CA TRP A 53 -19.09 0.28 -11.59
C TRP A 53 -18.81 0.35 -10.09
N LEU A 54 -18.80 1.57 -9.58
CA LEU A 54 -18.39 1.95 -8.24
C LEU A 54 -19.40 2.94 -7.67
N THR A 55 -19.63 2.89 -6.36
CA THR A 55 -20.10 4.03 -5.57
C THR A 55 -19.41 4.09 -4.20
N ILE A 56 -19.51 5.22 -3.48
CA ILE A 56 -18.83 5.47 -2.19
C ILE A 56 -19.83 5.40 -1.03
N ARG A 57 -19.43 4.81 0.10
CA ARG A 57 -20.21 4.70 1.35
C ARG A 57 -19.56 5.51 2.51
N PRO A 58 -20.33 5.98 3.52
CA PRO A 58 -21.79 5.93 3.57
C PRO A 58 -22.39 6.87 2.52
N LEU A 59 -23.67 6.70 2.24
CA LEU A 59 -24.39 7.57 1.32
C LEU A 59 -24.64 8.92 2.01
N ILE A 60 -23.62 9.79 2.08
CA ILE A 60 -23.74 11.15 2.65
C ILE A 60 -24.65 12.03 1.76
N HIS A 61 -24.99 11.56 0.57
CA HIS A 61 -25.87 12.22 -0.39
C HIS A 61 -27.07 11.34 -0.74
N THR A 62 -28.22 11.97 -0.99
CA THR A 62 -29.46 11.28 -1.40
C THR A 62 -29.32 10.55 -2.75
N ARG A 63 -28.26 10.83 -3.53
CA ARG A 63 -27.77 10.02 -4.67
C ARG A 63 -26.24 10.10 -4.73
N PRO A 64 -25.48 9.10 -4.27
CA PRO A 64 -24.02 9.09 -4.43
C PRO A 64 -23.65 9.01 -5.93
N PRO A 65 -22.47 9.49 -6.35
CA PRO A 65 -22.01 9.28 -7.70
C PRO A 65 -21.86 7.78 -7.97
N ILE A 66 -22.47 7.32 -9.06
CA ILE A 66 -22.27 5.98 -9.60
C ILE A 66 -21.28 6.16 -10.76
N ILE A 67 -20.09 5.60 -10.60
CA ILE A 67 -18.95 5.86 -11.47
C ILE A 67 -18.63 4.58 -12.23
N ARG A 68 -18.59 4.68 -13.56
CA ARG A 68 -18.05 3.60 -14.40
C ARG A 68 -16.53 3.69 -14.38
N LEU A 69 -15.87 2.62 -13.96
CA LEU A 69 -14.42 2.56 -13.91
C LEU A 69 -13.82 2.26 -15.28
N ARG A 70 -12.63 2.82 -15.52
CA ARG A 70 -11.84 2.52 -16.70
C ARG A 70 -11.20 1.14 -16.54
N LEU A 71 -11.56 0.21 -17.41
CA LEU A 71 -10.89 -1.08 -17.51
C LEU A 71 -9.49 -0.92 -18.10
N VAL A 72 -8.51 -1.58 -17.50
CA VAL A 72 -7.14 -1.74 -18.01
C VAL A 72 -6.84 -3.18 -18.38
N GLN A 73 -7.66 -4.13 -17.91
CA GLN A 73 -7.61 -5.52 -18.33
C GLN A 73 -9.01 -6.15 -18.27
N GLN A 74 -9.32 -7.04 -19.21
CA GLN A 74 -10.60 -7.75 -19.22
C GLN A 74 -10.51 -9.16 -19.83
N SER A 75 -11.27 -10.07 -19.23
CA SER A 75 -11.59 -11.41 -19.72
C SER A 75 -12.93 -11.86 -19.13
N GLU A 76 -13.39 -13.06 -19.49
CA GLU A 76 -14.64 -13.63 -18.96
C GLU A 76 -14.57 -13.96 -17.46
N ASN A 77 -13.37 -14.06 -16.88
CA ASN A 77 -13.13 -14.44 -15.49
C ASN A 77 -12.22 -13.49 -14.69
N PHE A 78 -11.64 -12.46 -15.31
CA PHE A 78 -10.77 -11.49 -14.64
C PHE A 78 -10.92 -10.09 -15.25
N LEU A 79 -10.99 -9.07 -14.40
CA LEU A 79 -11.00 -7.66 -14.76
C LEU A 79 -9.96 -6.92 -13.91
N ALA A 80 -9.35 -5.90 -14.49
CA ALA A 80 -8.64 -4.88 -13.72
C ALA A 80 -9.16 -3.49 -14.11
N ALA A 81 -9.44 -2.66 -13.11
CA ALA A 81 -10.05 -1.35 -13.31
C ALA A 81 -9.34 -0.29 -12.45
N VAL A 82 -9.21 0.94 -12.97
CA VAL A 82 -8.53 2.04 -12.27
C VAL A 82 -9.55 2.92 -11.57
N LEU A 83 -9.34 3.16 -10.27
CA LEU A 83 -10.11 4.16 -9.52
C LEU A 83 -9.71 5.58 -9.98
N PRO A 84 -10.67 6.50 -10.16
CA PRO A 84 -10.34 7.90 -10.36
C PRO A 84 -9.45 8.45 -9.23
N LYS A 85 -8.48 9.29 -9.61
CA LYS A 85 -7.47 9.85 -8.69
C LYS A 85 -8.06 10.88 -7.71
N ASP A 86 -9.12 11.54 -8.14
CA ASP A 86 -9.87 12.58 -7.45
C ASP A 86 -10.95 12.03 -6.51
N LEU A 87 -11.09 10.70 -6.41
CA LEU A 87 -11.99 10.09 -5.43
C LEU A 87 -11.55 10.41 -4.01
N LEU A 88 -12.53 10.66 -3.14
CA LEU A 88 -12.31 10.66 -1.70
C LEU A 88 -11.99 9.25 -1.23
N MET A 89 -11.00 9.14 -0.34
CA MET A 89 -10.72 7.88 0.35
C MET A 89 -11.96 7.46 1.14
N GLY A 90 -12.48 6.27 0.86
CA GLY A 90 -13.68 5.77 1.52
C GLY A 90 -13.91 4.28 1.32
N ILE A 91 -15.06 3.81 1.79
CA ILE A 91 -15.54 2.45 1.51
C ILE A 91 -16.20 2.45 0.14
N TYR A 92 -15.76 1.56 -0.74
CA TYR A 92 -16.24 1.48 -2.11
C TYR A 92 -17.13 0.26 -2.29
N GLU A 93 -18.33 0.47 -2.79
CA GLU A 93 -19.21 -0.61 -3.25
C GLU A 93 -19.02 -0.78 -4.76
N VAL A 94 -18.61 -1.97 -5.20
CA VAL A 94 -18.21 -2.27 -6.58
C VAL A 94 -19.06 -3.42 -7.13
N TRP A 95 -19.46 -3.33 -8.39
CA TRP A 95 -20.18 -4.40 -9.09
C TRP A 95 -19.79 -4.46 -10.57
N VAL A 96 -20.04 -5.62 -11.19
CA VAL A 96 -19.83 -5.86 -12.62
C VAL A 96 -21.19 -5.91 -13.32
N LYS A 97 -21.28 -5.31 -14.51
CA LYS A 97 -22.39 -5.50 -15.45
C LYS A 97 -21.92 -6.22 -16.70
N ASN A 98 -22.80 -7.06 -17.24
CA ASN A 98 -22.70 -7.65 -18.56
C ASN A 98 -24.03 -7.37 -19.26
N GLY A 99 -24.04 -6.41 -20.19
CA GLY A 99 -25.28 -5.87 -20.74
C GLY A 99 -26.19 -5.24 -19.67
N THR A 100 -27.42 -5.74 -19.55
CA THR A 100 -28.39 -5.28 -18.55
C THR A 100 -28.30 -6.00 -17.21
N VAL A 101 -27.55 -7.10 -17.14
CA VAL A 101 -27.45 -7.95 -15.96
C VAL A 101 -26.32 -7.47 -15.04
N LYS A 102 -26.60 -7.35 -13.73
CA LYS A 102 -25.70 -6.84 -12.69
C LYS A 102 -25.31 -7.96 -11.72
N SER A 103 -24.04 -8.01 -11.30
CA SER A 103 -23.60 -8.85 -10.18
C SER A 103 -24.14 -8.36 -8.83
N ALA A 104 -24.09 -9.21 -7.81
CA ALA A 104 -24.04 -8.74 -6.44
C ALA A 104 -22.83 -7.80 -6.26
N SER A 105 -22.96 -6.77 -5.41
CA SER A 105 -21.86 -5.86 -5.11
C SER A 105 -20.92 -6.44 -4.07
N VAL A 106 -19.67 -6.00 -4.11
CA VAL A 106 -18.63 -6.28 -3.12
C VAL A 106 -18.10 -4.98 -2.55
N PHE A 107 -17.52 -5.04 -1.34
CA PHE A 107 -16.98 -3.86 -0.67
C PHE A 107 -15.45 -3.88 -0.65
N ILE A 108 -14.85 -2.76 -1.02
CA ILE A 108 -13.42 -2.47 -0.90
C ILE A 108 -13.25 -1.45 0.24
N ASN A 109 -12.10 -1.51 0.93
CA ASN A 109 -11.78 -0.67 2.09
C ASN A 109 -12.70 -0.87 3.31
N ARG A 110 -13.58 -1.88 3.30
CA ARG A 110 -14.39 -2.24 4.46
C ARG A 110 -13.49 -2.81 5.56
N PRO A 111 -13.66 -2.43 6.84
CA PRO A 111 -12.88 -3.02 7.92
C PRO A 111 -13.14 -4.52 8.01
N ARG A 112 -12.11 -5.29 8.39
CA ARG A 112 -12.22 -6.70 8.73
C ARG A 112 -11.33 -7.01 9.91
N ILE A 113 -11.93 -7.55 10.97
CA ILE A 113 -11.21 -7.99 12.15
C ILE A 113 -10.75 -9.43 11.93
N TRP A 114 -9.47 -9.71 12.20
CA TRP A 114 -8.97 -11.08 12.25
C TRP A 114 -9.14 -11.62 13.67
N PHE A 115 -8.48 -11.01 14.66
CA PHE A 115 -8.56 -11.41 16.05
C PHE A 115 -8.18 -10.26 17.01
N PRO A 116 -8.74 -10.20 18.22
CA PRO A 116 -8.18 -9.42 19.32
C PRO A 116 -6.94 -10.11 19.88
N GLU A 117 -5.99 -9.34 20.41
CA GLU A 117 -4.76 -9.87 21.03
C GLU A 117 -5.06 -10.88 22.15
N PHE A 118 -6.11 -10.60 22.92
CA PHE A 118 -6.57 -11.45 24.02
C PHE A 118 -8.06 -11.74 23.84
N ASN A 119 -8.50 -12.92 24.27
CA ASN A 119 -9.92 -13.26 24.34
C ASN A 119 -10.63 -12.66 25.57
N GLU A 120 -9.89 -11.93 26.41
CA GLU A 120 -10.40 -11.27 27.59
C GLU A 120 -9.81 -9.88 27.80
N GLY A 121 -10.53 -9.04 28.53
CA GLY A 121 -10.14 -7.68 28.86
C GLY A 121 -10.64 -7.27 30.25
N MET A 122 -10.13 -6.14 30.74
CA MET A 122 -10.48 -5.59 32.06
C MET A 122 -10.94 -4.14 31.93
N PRO A 123 -11.84 -3.65 32.79
CA PRO A 123 -12.23 -2.24 32.82
C PRO A 123 -11.01 -1.33 33.02
N GLY A 124 -10.86 -0.31 32.17
CA GLY A 124 -9.67 0.53 32.16
C GLY A 124 -8.38 -0.18 31.68
N GLY A 125 -8.49 -1.39 31.10
CA GLY A 125 -7.37 -2.14 30.52
C GLY A 125 -7.12 -1.80 29.05
N ARG A 126 -5.89 -2.03 28.59
CA ARG A 126 -5.49 -1.88 27.18
C ARG A 126 -5.45 -3.22 26.47
N PHE A 127 -5.86 -3.24 25.22
CA PHE A 127 -5.69 -4.40 24.34
C PHE A 127 -5.63 -3.97 22.88
N ARG A 128 -5.23 -4.88 22.00
CA ARG A 128 -5.14 -4.63 20.55
C ARG A 128 -6.12 -5.47 19.74
N ILE A 129 -6.46 -4.96 18.57
CA ILE A 129 -7.22 -5.66 17.53
C ILE A 129 -6.39 -5.66 16.26
N PHE A 130 -6.26 -6.84 15.64
CA PHE A 130 -5.55 -7.02 14.37
C PHE A 130 -6.53 -7.36 13.23
N GLY A 131 -6.21 -6.91 12.02
CA GLY A 131 -7.10 -7.08 10.87
C GLY A 131 -6.66 -6.34 9.62
N ARG A 132 -7.63 -6.02 8.76
CA ARG A 132 -7.48 -5.27 7.51
C ARG A 132 -8.39 -4.06 7.52
N ASN A 133 -7.95 -2.96 6.90
CA ASN A 133 -8.71 -1.71 6.76
C ASN A 133 -9.29 -1.19 8.10
N LEU A 134 -8.63 -1.45 9.24
CA LEU A 134 -9.16 -1.05 10.55
C LEU A 134 -9.20 0.48 10.73
N CYS A 135 -8.38 1.19 9.98
CA CYS A 135 -8.34 2.65 9.87
C CYS A 135 -7.93 3.02 8.43
N LEU A 136 -8.67 3.93 7.79
CA LEU A 136 -8.27 4.49 6.50
C LEU A 136 -7.44 5.76 6.68
N GLU A 137 -6.64 6.09 5.67
CA GLU A 137 -5.81 7.30 5.67
C GLU A 137 -6.68 8.56 5.82
N GLY A 138 -6.34 9.42 6.79
CA GLY A 138 -7.09 10.64 7.10
C GLY A 138 -8.40 10.43 7.88
N ALA A 139 -8.74 9.20 8.27
CA ALA A 139 -9.97 8.87 8.99
C ALA A 139 -9.73 8.57 10.48
N ASN A 140 -10.78 8.71 11.29
CA ASN A 140 -10.77 8.38 12.72
C ASN A 140 -11.64 7.15 12.98
N PRO A 141 -11.07 5.99 13.33
CA PRO A 141 -11.85 4.79 13.61
C PRO A 141 -12.57 4.91 14.96
N ARG A 142 -13.68 4.18 15.10
CA ARG A 142 -14.47 4.07 16.33
C ARG A 142 -14.71 2.61 16.68
N VAL A 143 -14.64 2.28 17.96
CA VAL A 143 -14.78 0.90 18.43
C VAL A 143 -15.84 0.82 19.52
N TYR A 144 -16.85 -0.01 19.27
CA TYR A 144 -17.98 -0.21 20.15
C TYR A 144 -18.00 -1.60 20.75
N LEU A 145 -18.47 -1.70 21.98
CA LEU A 145 -18.64 -2.91 22.77
C LEU A 145 -20.14 -3.08 23.04
N ARG A 146 -20.68 -4.25 22.71
CA ARG A 146 -22.09 -4.57 22.95
C ARG A 146 -22.21 -5.83 23.80
N GLY A 147 -22.70 -5.68 25.03
CA GLY A 147 -22.92 -6.77 25.98
C GLY A 147 -24.15 -7.60 25.62
N ALA A 148 -24.08 -8.92 25.82
CA ALA A 148 -25.25 -9.79 25.68
C ALA A 148 -26.32 -9.43 26.74
N GLY A 149 -27.53 -9.08 26.31
CA GLY A 149 -28.64 -8.72 27.22
C GLY A 149 -28.54 -7.32 27.84
N GLN A 150 -27.55 -6.51 27.46
CA GLN A 150 -27.43 -5.11 27.88
C GLN A 150 -27.99 -4.17 26.80
N SER A 151 -28.74 -3.15 27.19
CA SER A 151 -29.32 -2.15 26.27
C SER A 151 -28.32 -1.07 25.84
N GLY A 152 -27.20 -0.91 26.54
CA GLY A 152 -26.19 0.12 26.27
C GLY A 152 -25.06 -0.32 25.32
N ILE A 153 -24.67 0.56 24.40
CA ILE A 153 -23.43 0.47 23.62
C ILE A 153 -22.35 1.24 24.39
N GLN A 154 -21.20 0.60 24.64
CA GLN A 154 -20.04 1.24 25.25
C GLN A 154 -18.99 1.51 24.17
N GLU A 155 -18.22 2.59 24.27
CA GLU A 155 -17.18 2.94 23.30
C GLU A 155 -15.79 2.81 23.93
N ALA A 156 -14.89 2.06 23.29
CA ALA A 156 -13.50 1.98 23.68
C ALA A 156 -12.71 3.13 23.03
N ALA A 157 -11.84 3.79 23.79
CA ALA A 157 -11.02 4.86 23.23
C ALA A 157 -9.89 4.26 22.35
N VAL A 158 -9.72 4.81 21.15
CA VAL A 158 -8.64 4.42 20.24
C VAL A 158 -7.38 5.21 20.60
N ILE A 159 -6.35 4.52 21.09
CA ILE A 159 -5.06 5.11 21.46
C ILE A 159 -4.16 5.25 20.23
N LYS A 160 -4.14 4.21 19.40
CA LYS A 160 -3.32 4.12 18.20
C LYS A 160 -4.10 3.42 17.11
N ALA A 161 -3.98 3.92 15.89
CA ALA A 161 -4.67 3.36 14.74
C ALA A 161 -3.73 3.19 13.54
N SER A 162 -3.86 2.07 12.85
CA SER A 162 -3.34 1.87 11.52
C SER A 162 -4.29 0.96 10.73
N PRO A 163 -4.06 0.74 9.43
CA PRO A 163 -4.89 -0.18 8.65
C PRO A 163 -4.93 -1.63 9.16
N TYR A 164 -3.96 -2.02 9.99
CA TYR A 164 -3.73 -3.41 10.42
C TYR A 164 -3.84 -3.64 11.93
N GLU A 165 -3.76 -2.58 12.73
CA GLU A 165 -3.75 -2.64 14.20
C GLU A 165 -4.54 -1.46 14.77
N LEU A 166 -5.41 -1.74 15.75
CA LEU A 166 -5.94 -0.74 16.68
C LEU A 166 -5.48 -1.07 18.09
N GLN A 167 -4.94 -0.09 18.79
CA GLN A 167 -4.70 -0.17 20.24
C GLN A 167 -5.81 0.60 20.95
N LEU A 168 -6.45 -0.07 21.90
CA LEU A 168 -7.67 0.40 22.54
C LEU A 168 -7.51 0.50 24.06
N GLN A 169 -8.28 1.41 24.65
CA GLN A 169 -8.50 1.55 26.09
C GLN A 169 -9.96 1.21 26.39
N LEU A 170 -10.20 0.17 27.19
CA LEU A 170 -11.55 -0.17 27.63
C LEU A 170 -12.07 0.88 28.63
N PRO A 171 -13.38 1.19 28.65
CA PRO A 171 -13.98 2.08 29.66
C PRO A 171 -13.70 1.61 31.10
N ASP A 172 -13.50 2.55 32.02
CA ASP A 172 -13.23 2.25 33.43
C ASP A 172 -14.44 1.61 34.15
N ALA A 173 -15.66 2.00 33.77
CA ALA A 173 -16.90 1.53 34.39
C ALA A 173 -17.57 0.38 33.61
N LEU A 174 -16.79 -0.40 32.85
CA LEU A 174 -17.31 -1.52 32.07
C LEU A 174 -17.71 -2.70 32.99
N ALA A 175 -18.95 -3.17 32.90
CA ALA A 175 -19.40 -4.31 33.70
C ALA A 175 -18.80 -5.63 33.20
N PRO A 176 -18.46 -6.60 34.08
CA PRO A 176 -18.05 -7.94 33.67
C PRO A 176 -19.12 -8.62 32.80
N GLY A 177 -18.70 -9.38 31.79
CA GLY A 177 -19.61 -10.05 30.86
C GLY A 177 -19.02 -10.31 29.48
N LYS A 178 -19.80 -10.92 28.59
CA LYS A 178 -19.39 -11.18 27.20
C LYS A 178 -19.85 -10.05 26.28
N TYR A 179 -18.91 -9.49 25.51
CA TYR A 179 -19.15 -8.37 24.60
C TYR A 179 -18.75 -8.74 23.17
N ARG A 180 -19.56 -8.36 22.18
CA ARG A 180 -19.10 -8.30 20.79
C ARG A 180 -18.41 -6.96 20.55
N VAL A 181 -17.31 -6.99 19.81
CA VAL A 181 -16.56 -5.78 19.45
C VAL A 181 -16.89 -5.41 18.01
N THR A 182 -17.29 -4.16 17.78
CA THR A 182 -17.60 -3.62 16.46
C THR A 182 -16.64 -2.48 16.12
N VAL A 183 -15.97 -2.54 14.98
CA VAL A 183 -14.98 -1.56 14.51
C VAL A 183 -15.49 -0.87 13.24
N GLY A 184 -15.66 0.45 13.31
CA GLY A 184 -15.79 1.32 12.14
C GLY A 184 -14.44 1.99 11.84
N ASN A 185 -14.02 2.01 10.58
CA ASN A 185 -12.69 2.53 10.19
C ASN A 185 -12.65 4.03 9.90
N GLY A 186 -13.70 4.76 10.27
CA GLY A 186 -13.83 6.20 10.13
C GLY A 186 -14.40 6.70 8.81
N ALA A 187 -14.72 5.81 7.85
CA ALA A 187 -15.24 6.19 6.54
C ALA A 187 -16.59 5.56 6.17
N GLY A 188 -17.19 4.72 7.02
CA GLY A 188 -18.46 4.00 6.78
C GLY A 188 -19.57 4.38 7.76
N ALA A 189 -20.82 4.02 7.47
CA ALA A 189 -21.87 4.00 8.49
C ALA A 189 -21.72 2.73 9.36
N GLN A 190 -22.61 2.59 10.35
CA GLN A 190 -22.55 1.47 11.29
C GLN A 190 -22.75 0.11 10.59
N GLU A 191 -23.48 0.06 9.47
CA GLU A 191 -23.75 -1.15 8.70
C GLU A 191 -22.49 -1.73 8.02
N GLU A 192 -21.54 -0.86 7.68
CA GLU A 192 -20.26 -1.26 7.06
C GLU A 192 -19.19 -1.63 8.09
N ALA A 193 -19.45 -1.45 9.39
CA ALA A 193 -18.53 -1.83 10.45
C ALA A 193 -18.28 -3.35 10.49
N ALA A 194 -17.12 -3.73 11.02
CA ALA A 194 -16.75 -5.12 11.25
C ALA A 194 -17.10 -5.53 12.67
N THR A 195 -17.68 -6.70 12.89
CA THR A 195 -17.94 -7.22 14.23
C THR A 195 -17.18 -8.52 14.45
N THR A 196 -16.63 -8.73 15.65
CA THR A 196 -15.93 -9.96 15.99
C THR A 196 -16.87 -11.18 15.89
N PRO A 197 -16.42 -12.31 15.33
CA PRO A 197 -17.22 -13.54 15.30
C PRO A 197 -17.45 -14.08 16.72
N ASP A 198 -16.42 -14.00 17.56
CA ASP A 198 -16.44 -14.39 18.97
C ASP A 198 -16.69 -13.19 19.90
N SER A 199 -17.14 -13.47 21.13
CA SER A 199 -17.28 -12.44 22.17
C SER A 199 -15.97 -12.30 22.97
N LEU A 200 -15.58 -11.07 23.27
CA LEU A 200 -14.55 -10.71 24.24
C LEU A 200 -15.11 -10.86 25.66
N LEU A 201 -14.41 -11.58 26.54
CA LEU A 201 -14.79 -11.71 27.95
C LEU A 201 -14.22 -10.53 28.76
N ILE A 202 -15.09 -9.71 29.35
CA ILE A 202 -14.67 -8.69 30.31
C ILE A 202 -14.74 -9.29 31.72
N VAL A 203 -13.60 -9.34 32.40
CA VAL A 203 -13.47 -9.83 33.78
C VAL A 203 -13.45 -8.66 34.77
N PRO A 204 -13.74 -8.89 36.08
CA PRO A 204 -13.62 -7.84 37.10
C PRO A 204 -12.25 -7.17 37.11
N LYS A 205 -12.20 -5.89 37.46
CA LYS A 205 -10.94 -5.16 37.64
C LYS A 205 -10.22 -5.69 38.89
N GLU A 206 -9.02 -6.20 38.68
CA GLU A 206 -8.20 -6.89 39.69
C GLU A 206 -6.72 -6.47 39.52
N PRO A 207 -5.88 -6.54 40.56
CA PRO A 207 -4.45 -6.37 40.42
C PRO A 207 -3.83 -7.45 39.51
N ILE A 208 -3.02 -7.06 38.53
CA ILE A 208 -2.27 -8.00 37.69
C ILE A 208 -0.87 -8.18 38.32
N PRO A 209 -0.49 -9.39 38.77
CA PRO A 209 0.82 -9.63 39.35
C PRO A 209 1.94 -9.53 38.32
N PHE A 210 3.19 -9.58 38.80
CA PHE A 210 4.41 -9.59 37.99
C PHE A 210 4.61 -8.36 37.09
N ASN A 211 3.91 -7.25 37.38
CA ASN A 211 3.93 -6.04 36.55
C ASN A 211 3.51 -6.30 35.08
N SER A 212 2.71 -7.34 34.85
CA SER A 212 2.22 -7.68 33.52
C SER A 212 1.08 -6.75 33.10
N GLN A 213 0.95 -6.52 31.79
CA GLN A 213 -0.18 -5.80 31.19
C GLN A 213 -1.21 -6.74 30.54
N VAL A 214 -1.05 -8.05 30.75
CA VAL A 214 -1.88 -9.08 30.11
C VAL A 214 -3.06 -9.43 31.02
N PRO A 215 -4.32 -9.26 30.57
CA PRO A 215 -5.50 -9.43 31.43
C PRO A 215 -5.59 -10.79 32.13
N TRP A 216 -5.30 -11.89 31.43
CA TRP A 216 -5.43 -13.24 32.00
C TRP A 216 -4.42 -13.55 33.10
N VAL A 217 -3.37 -12.75 33.25
CA VAL A 217 -2.41 -12.87 34.35
C VAL A 217 -3.05 -12.50 35.70
N ALA A 218 -4.18 -11.77 35.71
CA ALA A 218 -4.96 -11.53 36.93
C ALA A 218 -5.47 -12.83 37.59
N ALA A 219 -5.53 -13.95 36.87
CA ALA A 219 -5.93 -15.25 37.43
C ALA A 219 -4.90 -15.83 38.43
N PHE A 220 -3.67 -15.30 38.49
CA PHE A 220 -2.60 -15.71 39.40
C PHE A 220 -2.80 -15.16 40.82
N ARG A 221 -4.02 -15.28 41.36
CA ARG A 221 -4.42 -14.74 42.67
C ARG A 221 -3.61 -15.31 43.85
N PHE A 222 -3.04 -16.49 43.66
CA PHE A 222 -2.14 -17.14 44.63
C PHE A 222 -0.77 -16.44 44.74
N ALA A 223 -0.47 -15.45 43.89
CA ALA A 223 0.81 -14.74 43.88
C ALA A 223 1.16 -14.06 45.22
N GLN A 224 0.18 -13.85 46.11
CA GLN A 224 0.44 -13.28 47.43
C GLN A 224 0.99 -14.32 48.44
N ASN A 225 0.87 -15.61 48.15
CA ASN A 225 1.40 -16.69 48.99
C ASN A 225 2.84 -17.02 48.59
N ILE A 226 3.81 -16.53 49.34
CA ILE A 226 5.24 -16.60 48.98
C ILE A 226 5.99 -17.60 49.86
N TYR A 227 6.73 -18.53 49.26
CA TYR A 227 7.62 -19.49 49.91
C TYR A 227 9.08 -19.14 49.59
N ASP A 228 9.76 -18.47 50.52
CA ASP A 228 11.21 -18.22 50.41
C ASP A 228 11.98 -19.51 50.69
N VAL A 229 12.63 -20.06 49.66
CA VAL A 229 13.35 -21.34 49.73
C VAL A 229 14.49 -21.36 50.76
N LYS A 230 14.97 -20.21 51.24
CA LYS A 230 16.06 -20.12 52.22
C LYS A 230 15.57 -20.03 53.67
N LYS A 231 14.34 -19.56 53.90
CA LYS A 231 13.91 -19.10 55.24
C LYS A 231 12.49 -19.45 55.64
N ASP A 232 11.64 -19.86 54.70
CA ASP A 232 10.22 -20.06 55.01
C ASP A 232 10.03 -21.20 56.02
N PRO A 233 9.38 -20.96 57.17
CA PRO A 233 9.23 -21.95 58.23
C PRO A 233 8.28 -23.10 57.86
N ARG A 234 7.50 -22.98 56.78
CA ARG A 234 6.61 -24.06 56.29
C ARG A 234 7.37 -25.12 55.50
N LEU A 235 8.62 -24.86 55.14
CA LEU A 235 9.49 -25.76 54.41
C LEU A 235 10.35 -26.59 55.37
N ALA A 236 10.37 -27.90 55.17
CA ALA A 236 11.20 -28.82 55.97
C ALA A 236 12.69 -28.80 55.57
N GLN A 237 13.00 -28.29 54.37
CA GLN A 237 14.35 -28.19 53.84
C GLN A 237 14.52 -26.81 53.20
N HIS A 238 15.71 -26.22 53.39
CA HIS A 238 16.06 -24.92 52.83
C HIS A 238 17.21 -25.04 51.83
N ALA A 239 17.09 -24.30 50.73
CA ALA A 239 18.14 -24.17 49.73
C ALA A 239 19.26 -23.26 50.26
N ALA A 240 20.51 -23.57 49.92
CA ALA A 240 21.67 -22.72 50.22
C ALA A 240 21.81 -21.61 49.17
N GLY A 241 21.67 -21.94 47.88
CA GLY A 241 21.89 -20.99 46.79
C GLY A 241 23.34 -20.47 46.73
N ASP A 242 24.30 -21.33 47.06
CA ASP A 242 25.75 -21.05 47.07
C ASP A 242 26.49 -21.61 45.84
N GLY A 243 25.80 -22.35 44.96
CA GLY A 243 26.33 -23.01 43.77
C GLY A 243 27.09 -24.30 44.05
N ILE A 244 27.21 -24.70 45.31
CA ILE A 244 27.98 -25.87 45.77
C ILE A 244 27.03 -26.95 46.26
N LYS A 245 26.14 -26.63 47.20
CA LYS A 245 25.18 -27.58 47.75
C LYS A 245 24.09 -27.87 46.71
N ASN A 246 23.74 -29.14 46.54
CA ASN A 246 22.62 -29.51 45.68
C ASN A 246 21.29 -29.01 46.30
N ASP A 247 20.66 -28.03 45.66
CA ASP A 247 19.45 -27.35 46.10
C ASP A 247 18.17 -27.98 45.53
N ARG A 248 18.31 -28.96 44.63
CA ARG A 248 17.18 -29.55 43.89
C ARG A 248 16.04 -30.04 44.78
N ALA A 249 16.36 -30.80 45.84
CA ALA A 249 15.34 -31.38 46.73
C ALA A 249 14.59 -30.30 47.53
N ALA A 250 15.30 -29.28 48.01
CA ALA A 250 14.69 -28.19 48.77
C ALA A 250 13.75 -27.34 47.89
N ILE A 251 14.17 -27.04 46.66
CA ILE A 251 13.34 -26.28 45.70
C ILE A 251 12.13 -27.10 45.26
N GLN A 252 12.28 -28.40 44.97
CA GLN A 252 11.16 -29.25 44.61
C GLN A 252 10.14 -29.35 45.76
N ALA A 253 10.61 -29.53 47.00
CA ALA A 253 9.72 -29.56 48.17
C ALA A 253 8.94 -28.24 48.35
N ALA A 254 9.54 -27.10 48.01
CA ALA A 254 8.84 -25.81 48.02
C ALA A 254 7.77 -25.72 46.92
N ILE A 255 8.04 -26.24 45.71
CA ILE A 255 7.06 -26.33 44.62
C ILE A 255 5.88 -27.22 45.05
N ASP A 256 6.18 -28.41 45.57
CA ASP A 256 5.16 -29.37 46.00
C ASP A 256 4.31 -28.79 47.13
N ARG A 257 4.94 -28.10 48.09
CA ARG A 257 4.25 -27.46 49.20
C ARG A 257 3.35 -26.30 48.75
N ALA A 258 3.87 -25.41 47.91
CA ALA A 258 3.10 -24.29 47.37
C ALA A 258 1.88 -24.79 46.59
N HIS A 259 2.03 -25.84 45.79
CA HIS A 259 0.92 -26.48 45.09
C HIS A 259 -0.12 -27.07 46.06
N ALA A 260 0.32 -27.84 47.05
CA ALA A 260 -0.56 -28.48 48.03
C ALA A 260 -1.37 -27.47 48.86
N ASP A 261 -0.80 -26.30 49.14
CA ASP A 261 -1.48 -25.21 49.86
C ASP A 261 -2.42 -24.39 48.95
N GLY A 262 -2.69 -24.83 47.71
CA GLY A 262 -3.61 -24.17 46.77
C GLY A 262 -2.96 -23.14 45.84
N GLY A 263 -1.64 -23.06 45.85
CA GLY A 263 -0.81 -22.26 44.95
C GLY A 263 0.07 -21.24 45.68
N GLY A 264 1.15 -20.82 45.03
CA GLY A 264 2.06 -19.82 45.57
C GLY A 264 3.23 -19.44 44.65
N ILE A 265 3.98 -18.45 45.08
CA ILE A 265 5.29 -18.10 44.51
C ILE A 265 6.34 -18.85 45.30
N VAL A 266 7.13 -19.68 44.63
CA VAL A 266 8.37 -20.20 45.19
C VAL A 266 9.46 -19.19 44.89
N GLN A 267 9.85 -18.42 45.90
CA GLN A 267 10.79 -17.33 45.76
C GLN A 267 12.22 -17.82 45.99
N LEU A 268 13.11 -17.52 45.03
CA LEU A 268 14.53 -17.80 45.08
C LEU A 268 15.30 -16.47 45.21
N PRO A 269 15.77 -16.13 46.42
CA PRO A 269 16.66 -15.00 46.61
C PRO A 269 17.90 -15.07 45.71
N ALA A 270 18.62 -13.96 45.58
CA ALA A 270 19.87 -13.92 44.80
C ALA A 270 20.84 -15.03 45.26
N GLY A 271 21.48 -15.67 44.28
CA GLY A 271 22.34 -16.83 44.49
C GLY A 271 22.38 -17.76 43.28
N THR A 272 23.29 -18.71 43.35
CA THR A 272 23.43 -19.79 42.36
C THR A 272 22.92 -21.08 42.97
N TYR A 273 21.98 -21.75 42.34
CA TYR A 273 21.34 -22.95 42.87
C TYR A 273 21.77 -24.15 42.03
N ARG A 274 22.49 -25.09 42.64
CA ARG A 274 22.96 -26.32 41.97
C ARG A 274 21.80 -27.30 41.88
N ILE A 275 21.37 -27.66 40.68
CA ILE A 275 20.30 -28.62 40.40
C ILE A 275 20.92 -29.91 39.83
N GLU A 276 21.24 -30.84 40.72
CA GLU A 276 21.87 -32.12 40.37
C GLU A 276 20.91 -33.29 40.64
N TYR A 277 20.81 -34.20 39.68
CA TYR A 277 19.88 -35.33 39.68
C TYR A 277 20.43 -36.48 38.84
N SER A 278 20.18 -37.72 39.27
CA SER A 278 20.65 -38.95 38.60
C SER A 278 19.54 -39.74 37.91
N SER A 279 18.27 -39.31 38.07
CA SER A 279 17.08 -39.86 37.41
C SER A 279 16.01 -38.78 37.31
N GLY A 280 15.03 -38.95 36.41
CA GLY A 280 13.95 -37.98 36.16
C GLY A 280 14.42 -36.64 35.60
N CYS A 281 13.90 -35.54 36.12
CA CYS A 281 14.27 -34.17 35.73
C CYS A 281 14.83 -33.37 36.91
N GLY A 282 15.43 -32.23 36.59
CA GLY A 282 15.93 -31.27 37.59
C GLY A 282 14.79 -30.78 38.49
N LEU A 283 13.86 -30.01 37.93
CA LEU A 283 12.66 -29.55 38.62
C LEU A 283 11.39 -29.90 37.84
N LYS A 284 10.35 -30.37 38.56
CA LYS A 284 9.02 -30.61 38.03
C LYS A 284 8.09 -29.51 38.53
N MET A 285 7.61 -28.65 37.63
CA MET A 285 6.66 -27.59 37.94
C MET A 285 5.28 -28.17 38.25
N LEU A 286 4.45 -27.41 38.96
CA LEU A 286 3.07 -27.79 39.29
C LEU A 286 2.10 -26.62 39.04
N SER A 287 0.82 -26.97 38.85
CA SER A 287 -0.22 -25.97 38.59
C SER A 287 -0.32 -24.99 39.75
N ARG A 288 -0.63 -23.72 39.45
CA ARG A 288 -0.75 -22.65 40.45
C ARG A 288 0.55 -22.38 41.23
N VAL A 289 1.70 -22.67 40.62
CA VAL A 289 3.02 -22.37 41.18
C VAL A 289 3.84 -21.56 40.18
N VAL A 290 4.39 -20.44 40.65
CA VAL A 290 5.36 -19.63 39.89
C VAL A 290 6.72 -19.69 40.61
N LEU A 291 7.77 -20.00 39.85
CA LEU A 291 9.14 -19.94 40.34
C LEU A 291 9.68 -18.53 40.09
N GLN A 292 10.00 -17.77 41.14
CA GLN A 292 10.39 -16.37 41.02
C GLN A 292 11.77 -16.10 41.60
N GLY A 293 12.69 -15.58 40.78
CA GLY A 293 14.01 -15.12 41.21
C GLY A 293 14.06 -13.62 41.55
N ALA A 294 15.24 -13.16 41.98
CA ALA A 294 15.53 -11.75 42.25
C ALA A 294 15.87 -10.93 40.98
N GLY A 295 15.82 -11.56 39.80
CA GLY A 295 16.18 -11.03 38.49
C GLY A 295 17.09 -12.00 37.73
N GLN A 296 16.99 -12.03 36.39
CA GLN A 296 17.77 -12.95 35.54
C GLN A 296 19.29 -12.90 35.81
N GLY A 297 19.88 -11.75 36.10
CA GLY A 297 21.32 -11.64 36.43
C GLY A 297 21.69 -11.95 37.89
N LYS A 298 20.74 -12.34 38.75
CA LYS A 298 20.94 -12.47 40.21
C LYS A 298 20.59 -13.84 40.77
N THR A 299 19.61 -14.53 40.19
CA THR A 299 19.18 -15.88 40.59
C THR A 299 19.46 -16.82 39.44
N ILE A 300 20.39 -17.76 39.62
CA ILE A 300 20.85 -18.68 38.56
C ILE A 300 20.62 -20.11 39.00
N LEU A 301 19.82 -20.88 38.26
CA LEU A 301 19.65 -22.31 38.46
C LEU A 301 20.57 -23.04 37.47
N CYS A 302 21.59 -23.71 37.97
CA CYS A 302 22.54 -24.46 37.16
C CYS A 302 22.17 -25.94 37.14
N TYR A 303 22.09 -26.55 35.97
CA TYR A 303 21.81 -27.98 35.81
C TYR A 303 22.72 -28.58 34.73
N GLY A 304 22.72 -29.92 34.60
CA GLY A 304 23.52 -30.63 33.60
C GLY A 304 24.86 -31.13 34.13
N TYR A 305 24.89 -31.50 35.42
CA TYR A 305 26.03 -32.12 36.09
C TYR A 305 26.08 -33.63 35.82
N GLY A 306 27.28 -34.18 35.73
CA GLY A 306 27.50 -35.61 35.49
C GLY A 306 27.13 -36.08 34.08
N GLN A 307 26.70 -37.34 33.95
CA GLN A 307 26.25 -37.95 32.69
C GLN A 307 24.72 -38.01 32.64
N PRO A 308 24.07 -37.74 31.48
CA PRO A 308 22.64 -37.94 31.33
C PRO A 308 22.30 -39.43 31.42
N PHE A 309 21.29 -39.77 32.22
CA PHE A 309 20.97 -41.15 32.59
C PHE A 309 20.17 -41.94 31.53
N SER A 310 19.76 -41.29 30.43
CA SER A 310 19.22 -41.97 29.26
C SER A 310 19.81 -41.38 27.98
N THR A 311 20.70 -42.13 27.35
CA THR A 311 21.20 -41.87 25.98
C THR A 311 20.60 -42.84 24.96
N GLU A 312 19.87 -43.87 25.43
CA GLU A 312 19.28 -44.91 24.59
C GLU A 312 18.02 -44.43 23.85
N ARG A 313 17.92 -44.85 22.59
CA ARG A 313 16.79 -44.62 21.70
C ARG A 313 15.57 -45.37 22.23
N VAL A 314 14.67 -44.71 22.95
CA VAL A 314 13.29 -45.21 22.98
C VAL A 314 12.70 -44.89 21.61
N LYS A 315 12.67 -45.89 20.73
CA LYS A 315 11.70 -45.86 19.62
C LYS A 315 10.33 -45.79 20.31
N ALA A 316 9.68 -44.64 20.26
CA ALA A 316 8.24 -44.62 20.46
C ALA A 316 7.63 -45.60 19.45
N SER A 317 6.50 -46.23 19.78
CA SER A 317 5.76 -47.16 18.90
C SER A 317 5.41 -46.58 17.51
N TYR A 318 5.68 -45.28 17.32
CA TYR A 318 5.30 -44.41 16.21
C TYR A 318 6.49 -43.94 15.35
N GLY A 319 7.56 -44.75 15.25
CA GLY A 319 8.49 -44.69 14.10
C GLY A 319 9.53 -43.56 14.00
N TRP A 320 9.52 -42.54 14.87
CA TRP A 320 10.54 -41.46 14.87
C TRP A 320 11.62 -41.64 15.93
N THR A 321 12.88 -41.32 15.59
CA THR A 321 14.08 -41.62 16.41
C THR A 321 14.63 -40.48 17.28
N LEU A 322 13.93 -39.34 17.39
CA LEU A 322 14.09 -38.27 18.40
C LEU A 322 13.44 -37.00 17.85
N GLY A 323 12.56 -36.40 18.63
CA GLY A 323 11.99 -35.09 18.33
C GLY A 323 11.23 -34.55 19.52
N TRP A 324 11.24 -33.23 19.63
CA TRP A 324 10.35 -32.49 20.50
C TRP A 324 8.92 -32.45 19.92
N PRO A 325 7.87 -32.77 20.70
CA PRO A 325 7.87 -33.29 22.07
C PRO A 325 7.90 -34.83 22.09
N ASP A 326 8.67 -35.41 22.99
CA ASP A 326 8.51 -36.81 23.40
C ASP A 326 7.81 -36.87 24.76
N SER A 327 7.25 -38.02 25.12
CA SER A 327 6.52 -38.24 26.37
C SER A 327 7.43 -38.56 27.56
N ARG A 328 8.73 -38.24 27.48
CA ARG A 328 9.73 -38.55 28.50
C ARG A 328 9.89 -37.38 29.45
N GLU A 329 10.11 -37.58 30.74
CA GLU A 329 10.54 -36.49 31.65
C GLU A 329 12.07 -36.47 31.79
N GLU A 330 12.72 -37.52 31.33
CA GLU A 330 14.09 -37.86 31.66
C GLU A 330 15.14 -36.92 31.04
N GLY A 331 16.08 -36.45 31.86
CA GLY A 331 17.25 -35.69 31.42
C GLY A 331 16.98 -34.19 31.16
N MET A 332 15.80 -33.70 31.54
CA MET A 332 15.42 -32.29 31.39
C MET A 332 15.85 -31.47 32.62
N GLY A 333 16.32 -30.24 32.40
CA GLY A 333 16.56 -29.29 33.50
C GLY A 333 15.29 -28.90 34.24
N LEU A 334 14.20 -28.62 33.51
CA LEU A 334 12.89 -28.30 34.07
C LEU A 334 11.75 -28.82 33.19
N VAL A 335 10.71 -29.38 33.82
CA VAL A 335 9.53 -29.94 33.13
C VAL A 335 8.24 -29.34 33.68
N PHE A 336 7.35 -28.90 32.79
CA PHE A 336 5.94 -28.67 33.04
C PHE A 336 5.15 -29.95 32.71
N PRO A 337 4.49 -30.60 33.68
CA PRO A 337 3.66 -31.78 33.44
C PRO A 337 2.51 -31.51 32.47
N GLY A 338 1.87 -32.59 32.01
CA GLY A 338 0.66 -32.50 31.19
C GLY A 338 -0.51 -31.85 31.94
N ALA A 339 -1.38 -31.17 31.20
CA ALA A 339 -2.52 -30.41 31.74
C ALA A 339 -2.16 -29.36 32.79
N ILE A 340 -0.94 -28.82 32.74
CA ILE A 340 -0.47 -27.76 33.64
C ILE A 340 -1.32 -26.49 33.50
N GLN A 341 -1.63 -25.81 34.61
CA GLN A 341 -2.41 -24.56 34.60
C GLN A 341 -1.86 -23.51 35.55
N LEU A 342 -1.87 -22.24 35.13
CA LEU A 342 -1.48 -21.09 35.96
C LEU A 342 -0.09 -21.28 36.59
N SER A 343 0.92 -21.54 35.77
CA SER A 343 2.29 -21.78 36.23
C SER A 343 3.27 -20.89 35.47
N GLY A 344 4.53 -20.82 35.91
CA GLY A 344 5.51 -20.02 35.18
C GLY A 344 6.83 -19.79 35.88
N LEU A 345 7.69 -19.05 35.18
CA LEU A 345 9.02 -18.64 35.62
C LEU A 345 9.12 -17.12 35.51
N VAL A 346 9.60 -16.46 36.56
CA VAL A 346 9.75 -14.99 36.59
C VAL A 346 11.12 -14.61 37.16
N GLY A 347 11.88 -13.78 36.44
CA GLY A 347 13.06 -13.11 37.00
C GLY A 347 14.21 -14.05 37.42
N LEU A 348 14.51 -15.09 36.64
CA LEU A 348 15.59 -16.04 36.95
C LEU A 348 16.36 -16.48 35.71
N SER A 349 17.53 -17.09 35.91
CA SER A 349 18.30 -17.76 34.87
C SER A 349 18.24 -19.26 35.01
N LEU A 350 18.09 -19.98 33.90
CA LEU A 350 18.42 -21.40 33.79
C LEU A 350 19.68 -21.55 32.96
N GLN A 351 20.71 -22.15 33.54
CA GLN A 351 22.01 -22.34 32.91
C GLN A 351 22.31 -23.84 32.76
N ASN A 352 22.49 -24.28 31.52
CA ASN A 352 23.00 -25.60 31.21
C ASN A 352 24.52 -25.62 31.32
N VAL A 353 25.07 -26.18 32.39
CA VAL A 353 26.53 -26.31 32.51
C VAL A 353 27.09 -27.38 31.58
N ASN A 354 26.24 -28.33 31.16
CA ASN A 354 26.56 -29.42 30.25
C ASN A 354 27.93 -30.09 30.52
N GLU A 355 28.16 -30.49 31.77
CA GLU A 355 29.47 -30.95 32.26
C GLU A 355 30.04 -32.13 31.45
N SER A 356 29.17 -33.02 30.97
CA SER A 356 29.56 -34.16 30.13
C SER A 356 29.60 -33.88 28.62
N GLY A 357 29.09 -32.73 28.18
CA GLY A 357 28.84 -32.45 26.76
C GLY A 357 27.57 -33.10 26.20
N ASN A 358 26.87 -33.96 26.95
CA ASN A 358 25.72 -34.75 26.48
C ASN A 358 24.35 -34.27 27.02
N PHE A 359 24.29 -33.27 27.91
CA PHE A 359 23.05 -32.68 28.40
C PHE A 359 22.46 -31.71 27.35
N MET A 360 21.67 -32.25 26.43
CA MET A 360 21.19 -31.55 25.25
C MET A 360 19.82 -30.87 25.39
N THR A 361 19.23 -30.78 26.57
CA THR A 361 17.86 -30.26 26.75
C THR A 361 17.69 -29.40 27.99
N THR A 362 16.89 -28.34 27.89
CA THR A 362 16.69 -27.35 28.97
C THR A 362 15.31 -27.39 29.62
N VAL A 363 14.29 -26.80 28.98
CA VAL A 363 12.97 -26.60 29.59
C VAL A 363 11.88 -27.07 28.66
N LYS A 364 10.95 -27.89 29.16
CA LYS A 364 9.84 -28.44 28.39
C LYS A 364 8.50 -28.48 29.09
N ASN A 365 7.43 -28.58 28.31
CA ASN A 365 6.20 -29.21 28.78
C ASN A 365 5.94 -30.59 28.15
N MET A 366 5.12 -31.37 28.83
CA MET A 366 4.63 -32.66 28.31
C MET A 366 3.58 -32.46 27.21
N PRO A 367 3.47 -33.39 26.24
CA PRO A 367 2.65 -33.20 25.05
C PRO A 367 1.16 -32.92 25.33
N GLU A 368 0.62 -33.41 26.44
CA GLU A 368 -0.77 -33.17 26.85
C GLU A 368 -1.11 -31.68 27.04
N GLY A 369 -0.09 -30.81 27.07
CA GLY A 369 -0.27 -29.37 27.00
C GLY A 369 -0.67 -28.75 28.33
N GLY A 370 -1.33 -27.60 28.27
CA GLY A 370 -1.68 -26.82 29.44
C GLY A 370 -2.24 -25.45 29.11
N SER A 371 -2.40 -24.60 30.12
CA SER A 371 -2.89 -23.24 29.92
C SER A 371 -2.33 -22.21 30.89
N SER A 372 -2.30 -20.95 30.46
CA SER A 372 -1.91 -19.79 31.25
C SER A 372 -0.51 -19.97 31.85
N ILE A 373 0.50 -20.05 30.97
CA ILE A 373 1.90 -20.17 31.36
C ILE A 373 2.61 -18.83 31.11
N ILE A 374 3.33 -18.33 32.11
CA ILE A 374 4.16 -17.12 32.00
C ILE A 374 5.65 -17.45 32.08
N LEU A 375 6.43 -16.92 31.15
CA LEU A 375 7.89 -16.87 31.20
C LEU A 375 8.30 -15.41 31.03
N GLN A 376 8.70 -14.77 32.12
CA GLN A 376 8.92 -13.32 32.13
C GLN A 376 10.26 -12.97 32.75
N ASP A 377 10.99 -12.05 32.12
CA ASP A 377 12.26 -11.52 32.62
C ASP A 377 13.30 -12.63 32.96
N CYS A 378 13.30 -13.72 32.18
CA CYS A 378 14.14 -14.89 32.39
C CYS A 378 15.30 -14.98 31.37
N HIS A 379 16.42 -15.60 31.76
CA HIS A 379 17.51 -15.95 30.83
C HIS A 379 17.65 -17.47 30.72
N PHE A 380 17.47 -18.00 29.52
CA PHE A 380 17.73 -19.39 29.17
C PHE A 380 19.10 -19.48 28.49
N ASP A 381 20.12 -19.85 29.27
CA ASP A 381 21.46 -20.16 28.75
C ASP A 381 21.56 -21.66 28.47
N ASN A 382 21.31 -22.02 27.20
CA ASN A 382 21.22 -23.40 26.78
C ASN A 382 22.60 -24.02 26.50
N GLY A 383 23.68 -23.22 26.56
CA GLY A 383 25.02 -23.66 26.17
C GLY A 383 25.02 -24.26 24.77
N THR A 384 25.44 -25.52 24.65
CA THR A 384 25.45 -26.29 23.40
C THR A 384 24.22 -27.19 23.21
N GLY A 385 23.21 -27.09 24.08
CA GLY A 385 21.97 -27.89 24.04
C GLY A 385 20.81 -27.25 23.27
N TRP A 386 19.71 -28.00 23.17
CA TRP A 386 18.39 -27.53 22.76
C TRP A 386 17.72 -26.75 23.90
N GLY A 387 17.00 -25.69 23.56
CA GLY A 387 16.48 -24.77 24.57
C GLY A 387 15.05 -25.07 25.02
N LEU A 388 14.12 -24.16 24.70
CA LEU A 388 12.77 -24.12 25.26
C LEU A 388 11.71 -24.74 24.34
N ALA A 389 11.03 -25.74 24.87
CA ALA A 389 9.86 -26.42 24.33
C ALA A 389 8.46 -26.09 24.86
N MET A 390 7.56 -25.47 24.09
CA MET A 390 6.18 -25.26 24.56
C MET A 390 5.15 -25.75 23.54
N VAL A 391 4.41 -26.81 23.87
CA VAL A 391 3.49 -27.52 22.98
C VAL A 391 2.08 -27.53 23.55
N ASN A 392 1.06 -27.30 22.72
CA ASN A 392 -0.35 -27.38 23.10
C ASN A 392 -0.70 -26.47 24.31
N ILE A 393 -0.08 -25.29 24.39
CA ILE A 393 -0.36 -24.33 25.46
C ILE A 393 -1.37 -23.28 24.99
N HIS A 394 -2.47 -23.14 25.72
CA HIS A 394 -3.39 -22.03 25.56
C HIS A 394 -3.01 -20.88 26.50
N GLN A 395 -2.95 -19.63 26.04
CA GLN A 395 -2.45 -18.48 26.82
C GLN A 395 -1.00 -18.68 27.28
N LEU A 396 -0.07 -18.40 26.36
CA LEU A 396 1.36 -18.47 26.62
C LEU A 396 1.97 -17.07 26.52
N LEU A 397 2.57 -16.59 27.61
CA LEU A 397 3.30 -15.33 27.64
C LEU A 397 4.79 -15.62 27.76
N ILE A 398 5.58 -15.15 26.78
CA ILE A 398 7.04 -15.14 26.83
C ILE A 398 7.50 -13.72 26.54
N GLU A 399 7.91 -13.00 27.58
CA GLU A 399 8.30 -11.60 27.45
C GLU A 399 9.58 -11.23 28.19
N ASN A 400 10.32 -10.28 27.61
CA ASN A 400 11.57 -9.74 28.16
C ASN A 400 12.61 -10.82 28.52
N CYS A 401 12.57 -11.97 27.85
CA CYS A 401 13.48 -13.07 28.08
C CYS A 401 14.72 -12.97 27.20
N ARG A 402 15.83 -13.53 27.70
CA ARG A 402 17.06 -13.75 26.93
C ARG A 402 17.25 -15.23 26.64
N PHE A 403 17.64 -15.55 25.42
CA PHE A 403 18.01 -16.90 24.99
C PHE A 403 19.44 -16.88 24.47
N SER A 404 20.30 -17.72 25.04
CA SER A 404 21.69 -17.89 24.59
C SER A 404 21.90 -19.32 24.12
N ASN A 405 22.47 -19.49 22.92
CA ASN A 405 22.76 -20.81 22.37
C ASN A 405 24.02 -20.81 21.50
N THR A 406 25.05 -21.52 21.95
CA THR A 406 26.36 -21.64 21.28
C THR A 406 26.50 -22.92 20.46
N ALA A 407 25.42 -23.69 20.29
CA ALA A 407 25.43 -24.87 19.44
C ALA A 407 25.61 -24.51 17.95
N ILE A 408 26.71 -24.98 17.34
CA ILE A 408 26.92 -24.93 15.88
C ILE A 408 26.40 -26.18 15.16
N GLN A 409 26.38 -27.32 15.85
CA GLN A 409 25.84 -28.61 15.41
C GLN A 409 25.52 -29.41 16.67
N VAL A 410 24.37 -30.07 16.73
CA VAL A 410 24.14 -31.09 17.76
C VAL A 410 24.77 -32.38 17.26
N ARG A 411 25.81 -32.86 17.97
CA ARG A 411 26.43 -34.16 17.69
C ARG A 411 25.56 -35.27 18.26
N GLY A 412 25.23 -36.27 17.45
CA GLY A 412 24.66 -37.53 17.91
C GLY A 412 23.23 -37.81 17.43
N ILE A 413 23.07 -38.96 16.77
CA ILE A 413 21.82 -39.66 16.38
C ILE A 413 21.33 -39.34 14.95
N ASN A 414 21.98 -39.99 13.99
CA ASN A 414 21.70 -40.15 12.55
C ASN A 414 20.30 -39.72 12.04
N GLY A 415 20.13 -38.41 11.86
CA GLY A 415 19.08 -37.74 11.07
C GLY A 415 19.47 -36.28 10.87
N PRO A 416 18.86 -35.54 9.92
CA PRO A 416 19.09 -34.10 9.75
C PRO A 416 18.42 -33.33 10.90
N THR A 417 18.91 -33.49 12.13
CA THR A 417 18.28 -32.92 13.33
C THR A 417 18.73 -31.48 13.52
N ARG A 418 17.78 -30.57 13.29
CA ARG A 418 17.87 -29.11 13.41
C ARG A 418 18.16 -28.71 14.87
N THR A 419 19.05 -27.74 15.11
CA THR A 419 19.14 -27.07 16.43
C THR A 419 17.91 -26.16 16.60
N TRP A 420 17.16 -26.30 17.69
CA TRP A 420 16.05 -25.39 18.02
C TRP A 420 16.36 -24.72 19.36
N PRO A 421 16.78 -23.43 19.37
CA PRO A 421 16.88 -22.68 20.62
C PRO A 421 15.53 -22.57 21.33
N TRP A 422 14.42 -22.55 20.57
CA TRP A 422 13.09 -22.82 21.09
C TRP A 422 12.12 -23.28 20.00
N ASP A 423 11.04 -23.94 20.42
CA ASP A 423 10.00 -24.50 19.56
C ASP A 423 8.62 -24.40 20.25
N LEU A 424 7.75 -23.54 19.72
CA LEU A 424 6.37 -23.37 20.13
C LEU A 424 5.48 -24.12 19.13
N LYS A 425 4.74 -25.12 19.61
CA LYS A 425 3.88 -25.93 18.73
C LYS A 425 2.44 -25.91 19.18
N ASN A 426 1.52 -25.82 18.22
CA ASN A 426 0.07 -25.96 18.43
C ASN A 426 -0.47 -25.12 19.59
N SER A 427 0.20 -24.01 19.91
CA SER A 427 -0.12 -23.17 21.04
C SER A 427 -0.97 -21.99 20.59
N SER A 428 -1.86 -21.50 21.44
CA SER A 428 -2.84 -20.48 21.08
C SER A 428 -2.88 -19.33 22.07
N GLN A 429 -3.23 -18.12 21.61
CA GLN A 429 -3.10 -16.88 22.40
C GLN A 429 -1.67 -16.70 22.91
N VAL A 430 -0.71 -16.75 21.98
CA VAL A 430 0.72 -16.63 22.29
C VAL A 430 1.15 -15.17 22.18
N SER A 431 1.73 -14.63 23.25
CA SER A 431 2.42 -13.34 23.24
C SER A 431 3.91 -13.57 23.42
N PHE A 432 4.67 -13.43 22.34
CA PHE A 432 6.12 -13.63 22.32
C PHE A 432 6.81 -12.29 21.97
N ARG A 433 7.24 -11.55 22.99
CA ARG A 433 7.64 -10.15 22.79
C ARG A 433 8.85 -9.68 23.57
N ASN A 434 9.54 -8.70 23.00
CA ASN A 434 10.68 -8.02 23.62
C ASN A 434 11.81 -8.98 24.06
N ASN A 435 11.92 -10.14 23.41
CA ASN A 435 12.92 -11.15 23.74
C ASN A 435 14.22 -10.93 22.96
N ARG A 436 15.36 -11.31 23.55
CA ARG A 436 16.67 -11.28 22.90
C ARG A 436 17.21 -12.70 22.69
N HIS A 437 17.73 -12.96 21.50
CA HIS A 437 18.32 -14.25 21.13
C HIS A 437 19.74 -14.02 20.64
N ASP A 438 20.73 -14.56 21.35
CA ASP A 438 22.13 -14.58 20.92
C ASP A 438 22.47 -16.03 20.55
N TYR A 439 22.68 -16.33 19.26
CA TYR A 439 22.80 -17.71 18.78
C TYR A 439 23.80 -17.91 17.63
N TYR A 440 24.32 -19.13 17.48
CA TYR A 440 25.22 -19.51 16.37
C TYR A 440 24.48 -20.16 15.20
N ALA A 441 23.63 -21.16 15.49
CA ALA A 441 22.83 -21.86 14.48
C ALA A 441 21.52 -22.41 15.05
N GLY A 442 20.50 -22.51 14.20
CA GLY A 442 19.23 -23.18 14.52
C GLY A 442 18.02 -22.50 13.91
N ARG A 443 16.84 -23.06 14.16
CA ARG A 443 15.54 -22.48 13.81
C ARG A 443 14.71 -22.20 15.05
N PHE A 444 13.79 -21.27 14.92
CA PHE A 444 12.78 -20.98 15.93
C PHE A 444 11.42 -21.45 15.39
N GLY A 445 10.71 -22.29 16.16
CA GLY A 445 9.48 -22.94 15.70
C GLY A 445 8.23 -22.30 16.28
N ALA A 446 7.23 -22.04 15.45
CA ALA A 446 5.92 -21.54 15.86
C ALA A 446 4.80 -22.30 15.13
N ASN A 447 5.04 -23.56 14.80
CA ASN A 447 4.20 -24.35 13.91
C ASN A 447 2.86 -24.71 14.57
N GLY A 448 1.77 -24.63 13.82
CA GLY A 448 0.41 -24.90 14.30
C GLY A 448 -0.11 -23.85 15.28
N CYS A 449 0.64 -22.80 15.58
CA CYS A 449 0.21 -21.77 16.52
C CYS A 449 -0.97 -20.94 15.96
N GLN A 450 -1.77 -20.41 16.88
CA GLN A 450 -2.96 -19.61 16.56
C GLN A 450 -3.11 -18.37 17.41
N ARG A 451 -3.60 -17.28 16.83
CA ARG A 451 -3.78 -15.99 17.55
C ARG A 451 -2.49 -15.63 18.28
N ALA A 452 -1.39 -15.60 17.53
CA ALA A 452 -0.04 -15.45 18.09
C ALA A 452 0.61 -14.16 17.59
N VAL A 453 1.26 -13.45 18.52
CA VAL A 453 1.96 -12.19 18.27
C VAL A 453 3.44 -12.37 18.61
N PHE A 454 4.29 -12.28 17.59
CA PHE A 454 5.76 -12.26 17.68
C PHE A 454 6.24 -10.84 17.40
N GLU A 455 6.59 -10.09 18.44
CA GLU A 455 6.93 -8.68 18.27
C GLU A 455 8.13 -8.17 19.04
N ASN A 456 8.81 -7.18 18.44
CA ASN A 456 9.93 -6.49 19.05
C ASN A 456 11.02 -7.44 19.59
N ASN A 457 11.18 -8.60 18.98
CA ASN A 457 12.22 -9.55 19.34
C ASN A 457 13.51 -9.24 18.56
N PHE A 458 14.64 -9.45 19.22
CA PHE A 458 15.97 -9.20 18.67
C PHE A 458 16.68 -10.53 18.49
N PHE A 459 17.00 -10.89 17.26
CA PHE A 459 17.73 -12.11 16.91
C PHE A 459 19.11 -11.70 16.41
N VAL A 460 20.15 -12.03 17.18
CA VAL A 460 21.54 -11.76 16.85
C VAL A 460 22.26 -13.07 16.60
N ARG A 461 22.62 -13.27 15.34
CA ARG A 461 23.36 -14.45 14.92
C ARG A 461 24.85 -14.15 14.77
N ASN A 462 25.69 -14.98 15.38
CA ASN A 462 27.12 -14.92 15.12
C ASN A 462 27.50 -15.77 13.89
N GLY A 463 27.85 -15.09 12.80
CA GLY A 463 28.28 -15.67 11.55
C GLY A 463 29.71 -16.23 11.55
N ASP A 464 30.53 -15.99 12.57
CA ASP A 464 31.83 -16.67 12.74
C ASP A 464 31.66 -18.16 13.06
N HIS A 465 30.46 -18.55 13.52
CA HIS A 465 30.13 -19.89 13.97
C HIS A 465 28.92 -20.45 13.20
N GLN A 466 29.15 -21.08 12.05
CA GLN A 466 28.09 -21.58 11.18
C GLN A 466 28.01 -23.11 11.20
N SER A 467 26.79 -23.65 11.26
CA SER A 467 26.54 -25.10 11.06
C SER A 467 26.95 -25.54 9.65
N LYS A 468 26.89 -26.83 9.31
CA LYS A 468 27.03 -27.31 7.91
C LYS A 468 25.73 -27.32 7.10
N HIS A 469 24.56 -27.23 7.73
CA HIS A 469 23.28 -27.50 7.07
C HIS A 469 22.21 -26.42 7.27
N GLU A 470 21.92 -26.02 8.53
CA GLU A 470 20.82 -25.11 8.86
C GLU A 470 21.30 -23.67 9.14
N THR A 471 20.63 -22.71 8.52
CA THR A 471 20.93 -21.27 8.68
C THR A 471 19.68 -20.39 8.75
N GLY A 472 18.49 -20.95 9.00
CA GLY A 472 17.23 -20.22 9.01
C GLY A 472 16.93 -19.45 10.29
N GLY A 473 15.71 -18.91 10.36
CA GLY A 473 15.16 -18.19 11.49
C GLY A 473 13.79 -18.75 11.92
N LEU A 474 12.76 -17.91 11.92
CA LEU A 474 11.41 -18.21 12.40
C LEU A 474 10.61 -19.04 11.38
N SER A 475 10.09 -20.19 11.79
CA SER A 475 9.26 -21.09 10.98
C SER A 475 7.81 -21.11 11.46
N LEU A 476 6.88 -20.90 10.53
CA LEU A 476 5.46 -20.64 10.75
C LEU A 476 4.62 -21.52 9.81
N ASP A 477 4.59 -22.81 10.09
CA ASP A 477 3.85 -23.81 9.31
C ASP A 477 2.50 -24.15 9.95
N TYR A 478 1.45 -24.28 9.14
CA TYR A 478 0.05 -24.55 9.53
C TYR A 478 -0.53 -23.55 10.55
N VAL A 479 -0.10 -22.29 10.44
CA VAL A 479 -0.50 -21.26 11.39
C VAL A 479 -1.74 -20.50 10.95
N LYS A 480 -2.49 -19.96 11.93
CA LYS A 480 -3.66 -19.12 11.69
C LYS A 480 -3.64 -17.89 12.59
N ASP A 481 -4.06 -16.73 12.11
CA ASP A 481 -4.20 -15.51 12.93
C ASP A 481 -2.85 -15.12 13.57
N ILE A 482 -1.86 -14.79 12.73
CA ILE A 482 -0.48 -14.54 13.16
C ILE A 482 -0.05 -13.12 12.88
N VAL A 483 0.66 -12.52 13.83
CA VAL A 483 1.34 -11.24 13.67
C VAL A 483 2.84 -11.42 13.96
N VAL A 484 3.68 -11.07 12.99
CA VAL A 484 5.14 -10.98 13.13
C VAL A 484 5.54 -9.55 12.84
N GLN A 485 5.80 -8.76 13.89
CA GLN A 485 6.03 -7.32 13.72
C GLN A 485 7.17 -6.70 14.51
N GLY A 486 7.90 -5.77 13.90
CA GLY A 486 8.92 -4.98 14.60
C GLY A 486 10.14 -5.79 15.09
N ASN A 487 10.36 -7.00 14.59
CA ASN A 487 11.51 -7.83 15.00
C ASN A 487 12.78 -7.46 14.20
N SER A 488 13.95 -7.65 14.79
CA SER A 488 15.24 -7.55 14.08
C SER A 488 15.93 -8.91 13.98
N PHE A 489 16.48 -9.21 12.80
CA PHE A 489 17.26 -10.40 12.51
C PHE A 489 18.61 -9.97 11.96
N ASP A 490 19.59 -9.87 12.83
CA ASP A 490 20.90 -9.31 12.54
C ASP A 490 21.97 -10.41 12.54
N VAL A 491 22.90 -10.33 11.59
CA VAL A 491 24.11 -11.15 11.55
C VAL A 491 25.32 -10.30 11.92
N THR A 492 26.12 -10.79 12.87
CA THR A 492 27.44 -10.23 13.25
C THR A 492 28.56 -11.17 12.83
N GLY A 493 29.80 -10.70 12.74
CA GLY A 493 30.94 -11.52 12.31
C GLY A 493 30.94 -11.80 10.81
N ALA A 494 31.39 -12.98 10.40
CA ALA A 494 31.50 -13.36 9.00
C ALA A 494 30.12 -13.45 8.28
N PRO A 495 30.03 -13.10 6.98
CA PRO A 495 28.80 -13.29 6.21
C PRO A 495 28.30 -14.75 6.22
N ILE A 496 26.98 -14.94 6.29
CA ILE A 496 26.40 -16.29 6.23
C ILE A 496 26.65 -16.89 4.84
N ALA A 497 27.13 -18.13 4.81
CA ALA A 497 27.41 -18.86 3.58
C ALA A 497 26.13 -19.07 2.73
N VAL A 498 26.27 -19.00 1.41
CA VAL A 498 25.16 -19.26 0.46
C VAL A 498 24.80 -20.74 0.48
N ARG A 499 23.59 -21.07 0.93
CA ARG A 499 23.10 -22.46 1.04
C ARG A 499 21.62 -22.58 0.70
N ASN A 500 21.18 -23.83 0.50
CA ASN A 500 19.78 -24.12 0.15
C ASN A 500 18.79 -23.72 1.27
N GLN A 501 19.10 -24.03 2.53
CA GLN A 501 18.35 -23.61 3.72
C GLN A 501 18.82 -22.24 4.19
N GLY A 502 17.96 -21.43 4.81
CA GLY A 502 18.37 -20.20 5.49
C GLY A 502 17.35 -19.07 5.55
N GLU A 503 16.08 -19.40 5.38
CA GLU A 503 14.91 -18.51 5.41
C GLU A 503 14.76 -17.88 6.79
N THR A 504 14.81 -16.55 6.84
CA THR A 504 14.73 -15.81 8.10
C THR A 504 13.32 -15.82 8.66
N ILE A 505 12.31 -15.66 7.79
CA ILE A 505 10.90 -15.89 8.11
C ILE A 505 10.36 -16.86 7.05
N LEU A 506 9.84 -18.01 7.49
CA LEU A 506 9.46 -19.12 6.62
C LEU A 506 8.05 -19.64 6.89
N SER A 507 7.33 -19.95 5.80
CA SER A 507 6.23 -20.91 5.80
C SER A 507 6.41 -21.89 4.63
N GLN A 508 6.50 -23.20 4.90
CA GLN A 508 6.92 -24.25 3.97
C GLN A 508 6.07 -25.54 4.04
N ALA A 509 4.99 -25.54 4.81
CA ALA A 509 4.11 -26.70 5.00
C ALA A 509 3.42 -27.22 3.71
N GLY A 510 2.65 -28.31 3.79
CA GLY A 510 1.88 -28.86 2.67
C GLY A 510 2.61 -29.99 1.94
N MET A 511 2.81 -31.12 2.62
CA MET A 511 3.36 -32.35 2.04
C MET A 511 2.29 -33.11 1.23
N ALA A 512 2.74 -34.07 0.41
CA ALA A 512 1.89 -34.89 -0.46
C ALA A 512 0.70 -35.57 0.24
N HIS A 513 0.94 -36.21 1.39
CA HIS A 513 -0.10 -36.94 2.15
C HIS A 513 -1.18 -36.03 2.77
N GLN A 514 -0.97 -34.72 2.77
CA GLN A 514 -1.94 -33.72 3.27
C GLN A 514 -2.73 -33.05 2.15
N ASN A 515 -2.42 -33.38 0.89
CA ASN A 515 -3.07 -32.81 -0.27
C ASN A 515 -3.91 -33.88 -0.98
N THR A 516 -4.92 -33.42 -1.71
CA THR A 516 -5.64 -34.26 -2.67
C THR A 516 -5.94 -33.45 -3.90
N VAL A 517 -5.73 -34.02 -5.07
CA VAL A 517 -6.03 -33.40 -6.34
C VAL A 517 -7.11 -34.24 -7.02
N GLY A 518 -8.19 -33.62 -7.46
CA GLY A 518 -9.32 -34.37 -8.03
C GLY A 518 -10.23 -33.56 -8.95
N LYS A 519 -11.27 -34.23 -9.44
CA LYS A 519 -12.23 -33.65 -10.37
C LYS A 519 -13.65 -33.85 -9.87
N VAL A 520 -14.45 -32.79 -9.91
CA VAL A 520 -15.84 -32.84 -9.50
C VAL A 520 -16.61 -33.80 -10.42
N SER A 521 -17.33 -34.75 -9.84
CA SER A 521 -18.31 -35.59 -10.54
C SER A 521 -19.71 -34.98 -10.45
N ALA A 522 -20.07 -34.46 -9.27
CA ALA A 522 -21.30 -33.71 -9.02
C ALA A 522 -21.09 -32.74 -7.84
N ALA A 523 -21.94 -31.72 -7.70
CA ALA A 523 -21.91 -30.82 -6.56
C ALA A 523 -23.32 -30.29 -6.23
N THR A 524 -23.54 -29.92 -4.98
CA THR A 524 -24.72 -29.17 -4.52
C THR A 524 -24.27 -27.80 -4.01
N ALA A 525 -25.18 -27.01 -3.43
CA ALA A 525 -24.81 -25.77 -2.75
C ALA A 525 -23.76 -26.00 -1.65
N ASN A 526 -23.83 -27.11 -0.90
CA ASN A 526 -22.99 -27.35 0.28
C ASN A 526 -22.15 -28.64 0.20
N SER A 527 -22.05 -29.27 -0.98
CA SER A 527 -21.26 -30.49 -1.13
C SER A 527 -20.60 -30.63 -2.50
N ILE A 528 -19.54 -31.44 -2.55
CA ILE A 528 -18.89 -31.93 -3.77
C ILE A 528 -18.82 -33.45 -3.70
N THR A 529 -18.95 -34.12 -4.85
CA THR A 529 -18.77 -35.56 -5.01
C THR A 529 -17.70 -35.83 -6.06
N ASP A 530 -16.78 -36.75 -5.79
CA ASP A 530 -15.80 -37.29 -6.74
C ASP A 530 -15.85 -38.81 -6.71
N ASN A 531 -16.48 -39.42 -7.71
CA ASN A 531 -16.67 -40.88 -7.76
C ASN A 531 -15.38 -41.65 -8.10
N LYS A 532 -14.25 -40.95 -8.34
CA LYS A 532 -12.96 -41.56 -8.70
C LYS A 532 -11.91 -41.44 -7.61
N ASN A 533 -12.21 -40.74 -6.52
CA ASN A 533 -11.32 -40.59 -5.39
C ASN A 533 -12.04 -41.04 -4.12
N GLU A 534 -11.37 -41.90 -3.34
CA GLU A 534 -11.82 -42.23 -1.99
C GLU A 534 -11.23 -41.20 -1.00
N TYR A 535 -12.08 -40.31 -0.50
CA TYR A 535 -11.79 -39.48 0.66
C TYR A 535 -11.83 -40.37 1.91
N GLN A 536 -10.66 -40.85 2.34
CA GLN A 536 -10.51 -41.35 3.71
C GLN A 536 -11.03 -40.29 4.70
N ASP A 537 -11.65 -40.74 5.80
CA ASP A 537 -12.07 -39.84 6.88
C ASP A 537 -10.93 -38.87 7.21
N PHE A 538 -11.22 -37.57 7.25
CA PHE A 538 -10.19 -36.60 7.63
C PHE A 538 -9.65 -36.88 9.03
N THR A 539 -10.40 -37.57 9.90
CA THR A 539 -9.91 -38.08 11.19
C THR A 539 -8.83 -39.16 11.03
N ASP A 540 -8.91 -40.04 10.02
CA ASP A 540 -7.89 -41.05 9.70
C ASP A 540 -6.65 -40.42 9.05
N ARG A 541 -6.81 -39.31 8.32
CA ARG A 541 -5.69 -38.47 7.85
C ARG A 541 -4.98 -37.76 9.00
N VAL A 542 -5.60 -37.67 10.18
CA VAL A 542 -4.94 -37.38 11.46
C VAL A 542 -4.29 -38.67 12.00
N SER A 543 -3.43 -39.30 11.20
CA SER A 543 -2.64 -40.46 11.62
C SER A 543 -1.82 -40.12 12.88
N THR A 544 -1.81 -41.07 13.81
CA THR A 544 -1.48 -41.06 15.25
C THR A 544 -0.07 -40.64 15.71
N ASP A 545 0.66 -39.80 14.96
CA ASP A 545 2.03 -39.44 15.30
C ASP A 545 2.11 -37.97 15.74
N TRP A 546 2.12 -37.78 17.07
CA TRP A 546 2.15 -36.56 17.90
C TRP A 546 2.94 -35.31 17.44
N GLN A 547 3.62 -35.29 16.30
CA GLN A 547 4.55 -34.22 15.93
C GLN A 547 4.12 -33.23 14.83
N TYR A 548 3.00 -33.44 14.15
CA TYR A 548 2.45 -32.45 13.21
C TYR A 548 0.94 -32.61 13.12
N VAL A 549 0.22 -32.44 14.24
CA VAL A 549 -1.25 -32.51 14.23
C VAL A 549 -1.78 -31.43 13.28
N VAL A 550 -2.00 -31.90 12.05
CA VAL A 550 -3.05 -31.51 11.12
C VAL A 550 -4.14 -30.81 11.89
N HIS A 551 -4.34 -29.52 11.65
CA HIS A 551 -5.45 -28.85 12.29
C HIS A 551 -6.72 -29.39 11.66
N PRO A 552 -7.57 -30.16 12.37
CA PRO A 552 -8.72 -30.82 11.75
C PRO A 552 -9.68 -29.80 11.11
N THR A 553 -9.64 -28.54 11.55
CA THR A 553 -10.50 -27.46 11.03
C THR A 553 -9.86 -26.58 9.94
N ASN A 554 -8.67 -26.89 9.42
CA ASN A 554 -8.00 -26.10 8.37
C ASN A 554 -7.98 -26.78 6.99
N TYR A 555 -8.54 -27.99 6.87
CA TYR A 555 -8.71 -28.61 5.56
C TYR A 555 -9.67 -27.79 4.71
N SER A 556 -9.16 -27.37 3.56
CA SER A 556 -9.85 -26.51 2.63
C SER A 556 -9.92 -27.19 1.27
N ILE A 557 -11.10 -27.14 0.65
CA ILE A 557 -11.27 -27.49 -0.76
C ILE A 557 -11.30 -26.19 -1.58
N ALA A 558 -10.48 -26.12 -2.62
CA ALA A 558 -10.38 -24.98 -3.53
C ALA A 558 -10.61 -25.44 -4.97
N ILE A 559 -11.46 -24.74 -5.72
CA ILE A 559 -11.64 -24.96 -7.15
C ILE A 559 -10.60 -24.13 -7.89
N VAL A 560 -9.69 -24.80 -8.59
CA VAL A 560 -8.51 -24.17 -9.22
C VAL A 560 -8.66 -24.05 -10.74
N ASN A 561 -9.60 -24.77 -11.34
CA ASN A 561 -9.95 -24.66 -12.77
C ASN A 561 -11.38 -25.16 -13.04
N GLY A 562 -12.00 -24.69 -14.11
CA GLY A 562 -13.40 -24.99 -14.46
C GLY A 562 -14.44 -24.06 -13.80
N LYS A 563 -15.72 -24.43 -13.87
CA LYS A 563 -16.81 -23.61 -13.32
C LYS A 563 -16.65 -23.46 -11.81
N GLY A 564 -16.69 -22.22 -11.35
CA GLY A 564 -16.47 -21.89 -9.95
C GLY A 564 -14.99 -21.79 -9.54
N ALA A 565 -14.03 -21.75 -10.47
CA ALA A 565 -12.63 -21.51 -10.12
C ALA A 565 -12.42 -20.16 -9.39
N GLY A 566 -11.58 -20.18 -8.35
CA GLY A 566 -11.24 -19.01 -7.52
C GLY A 566 -11.96 -18.95 -6.16
N GLN A 567 -12.86 -19.89 -5.86
CA GLN A 567 -13.52 -20.01 -4.55
C GLN A 567 -13.06 -21.27 -3.82
N TRP A 568 -13.07 -21.18 -2.49
CA TRP A 568 -12.67 -22.25 -1.58
C TRP A 568 -13.58 -22.28 -0.35
N ARG A 569 -13.60 -23.41 0.35
CA ARG A 569 -14.41 -23.64 1.55
C ARG A 569 -13.67 -24.49 2.57
N LEU A 570 -14.03 -24.37 3.86
CA LEU A 570 -13.58 -25.32 4.87
C LEU A 570 -14.41 -26.60 4.73
N ILE A 571 -13.75 -27.75 4.89
CA ILE A 571 -14.42 -29.04 4.90
C ILE A 571 -14.92 -29.32 6.31
N THR A 572 -16.20 -29.67 6.45
CA THR A 572 -16.85 -29.92 7.75
C THR A 572 -17.20 -31.40 7.97
N GLY A 573 -17.16 -32.22 6.92
CA GLY A 573 -17.34 -33.66 6.99
C GLY A 573 -17.19 -34.31 5.62
N ASN A 574 -17.05 -35.64 5.59
CA ASN A 574 -16.97 -36.41 4.36
C ASN A 574 -17.56 -37.82 4.48
N THR A 575 -17.86 -38.40 3.34
CA THR A 575 -17.94 -39.84 3.09
C THR A 575 -16.77 -40.25 2.20
N ASP A 576 -16.70 -41.52 1.80
CA ASP A 576 -15.69 -42.00 0.85
C ASP A 576 -15.66 -41.19 -0.45
N THR A 577 -16.77 -40.64 -0.93
CA THR A 577 -16.80 -39.95 -2.24
C THR A 577 -17.39 -38.55 -2.20
N SER A 578 -17.85 -38.08 -1.04
CA SER A 578 -18.47 -36.76 -0.92
C SER A 578 -17.92 -35.93 0.23
N LEU A 579 -17.80 -34.62 0.01
CA LEU A 579 -17.37 -33.63 0.99
C LEU A 579 -18.52 -32.68 1.30
N THR A 580 -18.69 -32.34 2.58
CA THR A 580 -19.57 -31.26 3.05
C THR A 580 -18.72 -30.04 3.41
N VAL A 581 -19.20 -28.84 3.06
CA VAL A 581 -18.47 -27.58 3.24
C VAL A 581 -19.16 -26.62 4.20
N ASP A 582 -18.40 -25.70 4.79
CA ASP A 582 -18.83 -24.77 5.85
C ASP A 582 -19.86 -23.71 5.41
N ARG A 583 -19.94 -23.41 4.11
CA ARG A 583 -20.88 -22.43 3.55
C ARG A 583 -21.18 -22.72 2.07
N PRO A 584 -22.35 -22.28 1.55
CA PRO A 584 -22.73 -22.51 0.17
C PRO A 584 -21.69 -22.02 -0.84
N TRP A 585 -21.53 -22.71 -1.97
CA TRP A 585 -20.77 -22.23 -3.12
C TRP A 585 -21.45 -21.02 -3.77
N ASP A 586 -20.69 -19.98 -4.10
CA ASP A 586 -21.22 -18.80 -4.80
C ASP A 586 -21.57 -19.17 -6.25
N ILE A 587 -20.77 -20.07 -6.83
CA ILE A 587 -21.08 -20.79 -8.08
C ILE A 587 -20.91 -22.27 -7.80
N ILE A 588 -21.97 -23.06 -7.97
CA ILE A 588 -21.88 -24.52 -7.81
C ILE A 588 -20.91 -25.08 -8.87
N PRO A 589 -19.83 -25.77 -8.47
CA PRO A 589 -18.87 -26.34 -9.42
C PRO A 589 -19.53 -27.42 -10.29
N GLU A 590 -19.23 -27.45 -11.58
CA GLU A 590 -19.79 -28.45 -12.49
C GLU A 590 -18.90 -29.69 -12.62
N ALA A 591 -19.46 -30.77 -13.15
CA ALA A 591 -18.72 -31.98 -13.47
C ALA A 591 -17.52 -31.68 -14.38
N GLY A 592 -16.33 -32.15 -13.99
CA GLY A 592 -15.07 -31.89 -14.69
C GLY A 592 -14.25 -30.74 -14.11
N SER A 593 -14.84 -29.86 -13.27
CA SER A 593 -14.10 -28.82 -12.55
C SER A 593 -12.98 -29.44 -11.70
N GLN A 594 -11.82 -28.81 -11.68
CA GLN A 594 -10.64 -29.32 -10.99
C GLN A 594 -10.53 -28.67 -9.62
N TYR A 595 -10.41 -29.51 -8.59
CA TYR A 595 -10.24 -29.05 -7.23
C TYR A 595 -8.93 -29.54 -6.63
N ILE A 596 -8.54 -28.90 -5.54
CA ILE A 596 -7.55 -29.42 -4.61
C ILE A 596 -8.14 -29.41 -3.19
N ILE A 597 -7.70 -30.34 -2.38
CA ILE A 597 -7.85 -30.32 -0.93
C ILE A 597 -6.46 -30.05 -0.36
N THR A 598 -6.34 -29.05 0.50
CA THR A 598 -5.08 -28.65 1.10
C THR A 598 -5.30 -28.12 2.52
N GLN A 599 -4.20 -27.97 3.27
CA GLN A 599 -4.18 -27.16 4.48
C GLN A 599 -3.32 -25.93 4.21
N TRP A 600 -3.84 -24.76 4.56
CA TRP A 600 -3.08 -23.53 4.40
C TRP A 600 -1.83 -23.58 5.28
N SER A 601 -0.64 -23.44 4.66
CA SER A 601 0.63 -23.33 5.40
C SER A 601 0.63 -22.12 6.33
N ALA A 602 0.01 -21.02 5.90
CA ALA A 602 -0.32 -19.88 6.73
C ALA A 602 -1.65 -19.29 6.28
N TRP A 603 -2.49 -18.92 7.23
CA TRP A 603 -3.78 -18.29 6.98
C TRP A 603 -3.97 -17.07 7.89
N GLN A 604 -4.28 -15.89 7.33
CA GLN A 604 -4.40 -14.63 8.09
C GLN A 604 -3.11 -14.28 8.83
N MET A 605 -2.05 -13.98 8.07
CA MET A 605 -0.73 -13.68 8.61
C MET A 605 -0.27 -12.27 8.21
N LEU A 606 0.17 -11.48 9.20
CA LEU A 606 0.77 -10.17 9.02
C LEU A 606 2.27 -10.23 9.33
N ILE A 607 3.11 -9.96 8.33
CA ILE A 607 4.57 -9.79 8.50
C ILE A 607 4.89 -8.32 8.24
N ARG A 608 5.15 -7.55 9.31
CA ARG A 608 5.21 -6.10 9.21
C ARG A 608 6.39 -5.44 9.93
N ASN A 609 7.02 -4.45 9.29
CA ASN A 609 8.03 -3.60 9.93
C ASN A 609 9.21 -4.38 10.55
N ASN A 610 9.54 -5.56 10.04
CA ASN A 610 10.71 -6.32 10.48
C ASN A 610 11.96 -5.86 9.74
N ILE A 611 13.12 -6.02 10.37
CA ILE A 611 14.44 -5.67 9.82
C ILE A 611 15.28 -6.94 9.71
N LEU A 612 15.73 -7.28 8.51
CA LEU A 612 16.57 -8.44 8.23
C LEU A 612 17.90 -7.95 7.63
N LYS A 613 19.02 -8.21 8.31
CA LYS A 613 20.36 -7.74 7.89
C LYS A 613 21.37 -8.89 7.78
N GLY A 614 21.93 -9.06 6.59
CA GLY A 614 23.02 -10.02 6.33
C GLY A 614 22.62 -11.50 6.35
N ASN A 615 21.32 -11.81 6.34
CA ASN A 615 20.83 -13.19 6.41
C ASN A 615 21.00 -13.93 5.06
N ASN A 616 20.99 -15.27 5.08
CA ASN A 616 21.11 -16.06 3.86
C ASN A 616 19.91 -15.86 2.93
N ARG A 617 18.69 -15.83 3.48
CA ARG A 617 17.43 -15.65 2.75
C ARG A 617 16.51 -14.69 3.51
N GLY A 618 15.61 -14.02 2.78
CA GLY A 618 14.66 -13.05 3.33
C GLY A 618 13.39 -13.71 3.89
N ILE A 619 12.25 -13.26 3.38
CA ILE A 619 10.90 -13.73 3.76
C ILE A 619 10.40 -14.70 2.70
N TRP A 620 10.22 -15.96 3.06
CA TRP A 620 9.89 -17.03 2.12
C TRP A 620 8.56 -17.71 2.48
N LEU A 621 7.54 -17.47 1.65
CA LEU A 621 6.26 -18.17 1.66
C LEU A 621 6.34 -19.29 0.61
N TYR A 622 7.07 -20.35 0.94
CA TYR A 622 7.52 -21.39 -0.01
C TYR A 622 6.39 -22.29 -0.52
N CYS A 623 5.32 -22.45 0.25
CA CYS A 623 4.15 -23.26 -0.12
C CYS A 623 2.85 -22.45 -0.11
N GLY A 624 2.95 -21.14 -0.34
CA GLY A 624 1.80 -20.26 -0.40
C GLY A 624 1.09 -20.12 0.94
N GLY A 625 -0.23 -19.92 0.89
CA GLY A 625 -1.07 -19.56 2.03
C GLY A 625 -2.28 -18.72 1.60
N ASN A 626 -3.10 -18.33 2.56
CA ASN A 626 -4.30 -17.52 2.30
C ASN A 626 -4.30 -16.24 3.15
N ASP A 627 -4.61 -15.11 2.54
CA ASP A 627 -4.80 -13.84 3.25
C ASP A 627 -3.56 -13.43 4.05
N ILE A 628 -2.45 -13.20 3.33
CA ILE A 628 -1.16 -12.84 3.92
C ILE A 628 -0.75 -11.44 3.49
N VAL A 629 -0.25 -10.67 4.45
CA VAL A 629 0.22 -9.30 4.26
C VAL A 629 1.69 -9.20 4.64
N VAL A 630 2.52 -8.77 3.70
CA VAL A 630 3.94 -8.46 3.93
C VAL A 630 4.14 -6.96 3.73
N SER A 631 4.21 -6.19 4.81
CA SER A 631 4.14 -4.71 4.75
C SER A 631 5.29 -4.02 5.48
N GLY A 632 5.96 -3.05 4.86
CA GLY A 632 6.90 -2.16 5.57
C GLY A 632 8.20 -2.81 6.09
N ASN A 633 8.56 -4.01 5.62
CA ASN A 633 9.78 -4.70 6.05
C ASN A 633 11.02 -4.15 5.34
N GLN A 634 12.18 -4.23 5.99
CA GLN A 634 13.48 -3.85 5.44
C GLN A 634 14.39 -5.06 5.37
N LEU A 635 14.75 -5.48 4.15
CA LEU A 635 15.66 -6.59 3.89
C LEU A 635 16.94 -6.02 3.29
N ILE A 636 18.02 -6.04 4.07
CA ILE A 636 19.33 -5.49 3.67
C ILE A 636 20.30 -6.64 3.56
N ASN A 637 20.82 -6.88 2.36
CA ASN A 637 21.72 -8.00 2.06
C ASN A 637 21.18 -9.35 2.56
N SER A 638 19.85 -9.54 2.46
CA SER A 638 19.12 -10.69 3.01
C SER A 638 18.17 -11.31 1.98
N GLU A 639 18.68 -11.63 0.79
CA GLU A 639 17.90 -11.92 -0.43
C GLU A 639 16.59 -11.10 -0.49
N GLY A 640 15.48 -11.71 -0.89
CA GLY A 640 14.23 -11.03 -1.15
C GLY A 640 13.00 -11.69 -0.52
N ILE A 641 11.84 -11.22 -0.97
CA ILE A 641 10.54 -11.80 -0.63
C ILE A 641 10.18 -12.83 -1.70
N TYR A 642 9.98 -14.08 -1.31
CA TYR A 642 9.68 -15.19 -2.21
C TYR A 642 8.32 -15.81 -1.90
N ILE A 643 7.40 -15.73 -2.85
CA ILE A 643 6.06 -16.32 -2.80
C ILE A 643 6.06 -17.49 -3.79
N ARG A 644 5.73 -18.70 -3.32
CA ARG A 644 5.72 -19.88 -4.16
C ARG A 644 4.44 -20.71 -4.00
N ALA A 645 3.81 -21.01 -5.13
CA ALA A 645 2.91 -22.15 -5.30
C ALA A 645 3.69 -23.32 -5.91
N ASP A 646 3.30 -24.56 -5.63
CA ASP A 646 4.06 -25.75 -6.01
C ASP A 646 3.11 -26.85 -6.50
N GLN A 647 3.24 -27.24 -7.78
CA GLN A 647 2.47 -28.30 -8.43
C GLN A 647 3.35 -29.52 -8.71
N ARG A 648 3.02 -30.66 -8.09
CA ARG A 648 3.67 -31.95 -8.27
C ARG A 648 2.60 -33.05 -8.36
N LEU A 649 1.92 -33.14 -9.49
CA LEU A 649 0.79 -34.06 -9.63
C LEU A 649 1.18 -35.54 -9.45
N PHE A 650 2.41 -35.91 -9.84
CA PHE A 650 2.95 -37.26 -9.66
C PHE A 650 3.06 -37.73 -8.20
N ASN A 651 2.97 -36.81 -7.23
CA ASN A 651 2.96 -37.13 -5.81
C ASN A 651 1.71 -36.58 -5.10
N ASN A 652 0.65 -36.23 -5.85
CA ASN A 652 -0.59 -35.69 -5.30
C ASN A 652 -0.43 -34.38 -4.48
N ARG A 653 0.61 -33.58 -4.74
CA ARG A 653 0.83 -32.29 -4.05
C ARG A 653 0.52 -31.12 -4.97
N TYR A 654 -0.32 -30.21 -4.48
CA TYR A 654 -0.50 -28.90 -5.08
C TYR A 654 -0.76 -27.83 -4.02
N ASN A 655 0.26 -27.04 -3.70
CA ASN A 655 0.16 -25.94 -2.74
C ASN A 655 -0.15 -24.62 -3.45
N ILE A 656 -1.07 -23.83 -2.90
CA ILE A 656 -1.59 -22.60 -3.52
C ILE A 656 -1.42 -21.37 -2.63
N GLY A 657 -1.30 -20.19 -3.24
CA GLY A 657 -1.11 -18.89 -2.58
C GLY A 657 -2.14 -17.86 -3.03
N TRP A 658 -3.18 -17.61 -2.22
CA TRP A 658 -4.32 -16.78 -2.60
C TRP A 658 -4.50 -15.58 -1.66
N LYS A 659 -4.91 -14.41 -2.19
CA LYS A 659 -5.10 -13.14 -1.45
C LYS A 659 -3.82 -12.71 -0.73
N LEU A 660 -2.85 -12.25 -1.51
CA LEU A 660 -1.51 -11.88 -1.05
C LEU A 660 -1.28 -10.40 -1.30
N LEU A 661 -0.95 -9.63 -0.26
CA LEU A 661 -0.52 -8.23 -0.39
C LEU A 661 0.93 -8.07 0.06
N VAL A 662 1.80 -7.63 -0.86
CA VAL A 662 3.18 -7.24 -0.56
C VAL A 662 3.31 -5.75 -0.79
N GLU A 663 3.51 -4.97 0.26
CA GLU A 663 3.54 -3.50 0.11
C GLU A 663 4.55 -2.75 0.97
N ASN A 664 4.98 -1.58 0.50
CA ASN A 664 5.84 -0.66 1.24
C ASN A 664 7.14 -1.28 1.77
N ASN A 665 7.61 -2.41 1.22
CA ASN A 665 8.85 -3.05 1.65
C ASN A 665 10.06 -2.43 0.94
N LEU A 666 11.20 -2.44 1.63
CA LEU A 666 12.51 -2.08 1.09
C LEU A 666 13.39 -3.33 1.02
N VAL A 667 13.88 -3.67 -0.17
CA VAL A 667 14.77 -4.81 -0.39
C VAL A 667 16.05 -4.31 -1.07
N GLN A 668 17.18 -4.40 -0.38
CA GLN A 668 18.45 -3.80 -0.80
C GLN A 668 19.56 -4.84 -0.89
N ASN A 669 20.35 -4.74 -1.95
CA ASN A 669 21.62 -5.43 -2.10
C ASN A 669 22.73 -4.40 -2.27
N THR A 670 23.46 -4.15 -1.19
CA THR A 670 24.51 -3.11 -1.14
C THR A 670 25.92 -3.67 -1.29
N ASN A 671 26.09 -4.99 -1.25
CA ASN A 671 27.40 -5.64 -1.22
C ASN A 671 27.63 -6.65 -2.36
N GLY A 672 26.65 -6.87 -3.22
CA GLY A 672 26.78 -7.77 -4.37
C GLY A 672 26.79 -9.26 -4.02
N ILE A 673 26.42 -9.64 -2.80
CA ILE A 673 26.41 -11.05 -2.36
C ILE A 673 25.04 -11.68 -2.55
N ARG A 674 23.96 -10.94 -2.25
CA ARG A 674 22.59 -11.49 -2.15
C ARG A 674 21.62 -10.73 -3.06
N PRO A 675 20.98 -11.38 -4.05
CA PRO A 675 20.10 -10.67 -4.97
C PRO A 675 18.89 -10.07 -4.26
N ALA A 676 18.59 -8.80 -4.54
CA ALA A 676 17.39 -8.12 -4.07
C ALA A 676 16.21 -8.38 -5.02
N TYR A 677 15.16 -9.03 -4.53
CA TYR A 677 13.97 -9.34 -5.33
C TYR A 677 12.67 -9.36 -4.54
N ILE A 678 11.56 -9.21 -5.25
CA ILE A 678 10.23 -9.63 -4.80
C ILE A 678 9.67 -10.52 -5.90
N ALA A 679 9.41 -11.78 -5.58
CA ALA A 679 9.19 -12.82 -6.59
C ALA A 679 7.99 -13.71 -6.25
N ALA A 680 7.10 -13.88 -7.21
CA ALA A 680 6.02 -14.84 -7.18
C ALA A 680 6.26 -15.95 -8.22
N TYR A 681 6.26 -17.19 -7.76
CA TYR A 681 6.57 -18.37 -8.57
C TYR A 681 5.47 -19.42 -8.44
N LEU A 682 4.99 -19.94 -9.57
CA LEU A 682 4.36 -21.25 -9.57
C LEU A 682 5.34 -22.25 -10.14
N ALA A 683 5.78 -23.19 -9.31
CA ALA A 683 6.72 -24.24 -9.70
C ALA A 683 5.96 -25.49 -10.14
N GLN A 684 6.09 -25.85 -11.41
CA GLN A 684 5.57 -27.06 -12.02
C GLN A 684 6.70 -28.08 -12.14
N VAL A 685 6.45 -29.32 -11.69
CA VAL A 685 7.43 -30.41 -11.73
C VAL A 685 6.78 -31.65 -12.33
N ARG A 686 7.45 -32.30 -13.30
CA ARG A 686 7.01 -33.56 -13.94
C ARG A 686 5.57 -33.53 -14.44
N SER A 687 5.17 -32.41 -15.04
CA SER A 687 3.85 -32.27 -15.64
C SER A 687 3.97 -31.47 -16.93
N ALA A 688 3.29 -31.90 -17.99
CA ALA A 688 3.23 -31.15 -19.24
C ALA A 688 2.20 -30.00 -19.20
N LYS A 689 1.18 -30.12 -18.33
CA LYS A 689 0.10 -29.12 -18.18
C LYS A 689 -0.06 -28.64 -16.74
N LEU A 690 -0.58 -27.43 -16.60
CA LEU A 690 -1.00 -26.90 -15.31
C LEU A 690 -2.37 -27.48 -14.94
N TRP A 691 -2.56 -27.74 -13.66
CA TRP A 691 -3.81 -28.26 -13.11
C TRP A 691 -4.83 -27.14 -12.85
N GLY A 692 -4.36 -25.91 -12.67
CA GLY A 692 -5.20 -24.75 -12.46
C GLY A 692 -4.41 -23.54 -11.97
N THR A 693 -5.13 -22.58 -11.40
CA THR A 693 -4.53 -21.38 -10.81
C THR A 693 -4.01 -21.66 -9.41
N GLY A 694 -2.68 -21.60 -9.26
CA GLY A 694 -2.03 -21.77 -7.96
C GLY A 694 -1.73 -20.47 -7.23
N ILE A 695 -1.61 -19.33 -7.93
CA ILE A 695 -1.54 -17.99 -7.30
C ILE A 695 -2.67 -17.12 -7.82
N LEU A 696 -3.45 -16.53 -6.91
CA LEU A 696 -4.61 -15.71 -7.21
C LEU A 696 -4.70 -14.50 -6.28
N GLY A 697 -5.00 -13.31 -6.83
CA GLY A 697 -5.16 -12.10 -6.04
C GLY A 697 -3.86 -11.66 -5.37
N LEU A 698 -2.75 -11.71 -6.13
CA LEU A 698 -1.46 -11.18 -5.71
C LEU A 698 -1.37 -9.70 -6.06
N GLU A 699 -1.11 -8.87 -5.06
CA GLU A 699 -0.89 -7.44 -5.21
C GLU A 699 0.48 -7.07 -4.64
N VAL A 700 1.32 -6.46 -5.46
CA VAL A 700 2.66 -5.99 -5.10
C VAL A 700 2.67 -4.48 -5.29
N ARG A 701 2.66 -3.71 -4.20
CA ARG A 701 2.40 -2.27 -4.25
C ARG A 701 3.42 -1.44 -3.49
N ARG A 702 3.89 -0.34 -4.07
CA ARG A 702 4.70 0.66 -3.33
C ARG A 702 5.98 0.10 -2.70
N ASN A 703 6.52 -1.01 -3.22
CA ASN A 703 7.78 -1.55 -2.74
C ASN A 703 8.96 -0.84 -3.42
N THR A 704 10.13 -0.90 -2.80
CA THR A 704 11.39 -0.43 -3.38
C THR A 704 12.42 -1.55 -3.36
N ILE A 705 12.97 -1.85 -4.54
CA ILE A 705 14.14 -2.72 -4.70
C ILE A 705 15.33 -1.84 -5.07
N GLU A 706 16.43 -1.99 -4.35
CA GLU A 706 17.73 -1.40 -4.71
C GLU A 706 18.70 -2.54 -5.01
N ALA A 707 18.91 -2.78 -6.30
CA ALA A 707 19.78 -3.83 -6.79
C ALA A 707 21.26 -3.39 -6.77
N PHE A 708 22.16 -4.36 -6.73
CA PHE A 708 23.59 -4.10 -6.83
C PHE A 708 24.01 -3.95 -8.31
N SER A 709 25.08 -3.21 -8.61
CA SER A 709 25.61 -3.07 -9.96
C SER A 709 27.05 -3.58 -10.04
N PRO A 710 27.36 -4.61 -10.86
CA PRO A 710 26.44 -5.34 -11.74
C PRO A 710 25.47 -6.24 -10.95
N ASN A 711 24.27 -6.50 -11.50
CA ASN A 711 23.27 -7.29 -10.80
C ASN A 711 23.75 -8.71 -10.48
N VAL A 712 23.36 -9.21 -9.31
CA VAL A 712 23.69 -10.56 -8.85
C VAL A 712 22.85 -11.61 -9.58
N LYS A 713 23.50 -12.58 -10.22
CA LYS A 713 22.84 -13.66 -11.00
C LYS A 713 22.91 -15.02 -10.29
N THR A 714 23.62 -15.08 -9.17
CA THR A 714 23.89 -16.27 -8.37
C THR A 714 22.92 -16.36 -7.20
N GLY A 715 21.67 -16.76 -7.48
CA GLY A 715 20.62 -16.95 -6.47
C GLY A 715 19.58 -17.98 -6.90
N TRP A 716 18.57 -18.22 -6.06
CA TRP A 716 17.40 -19.05 -6.42
C TRP A 716 16.59 -18.35 -7.51
N VAL A 717 16.22 -17.09 -7.26
CA VAL A 717 15.75 -16.17 -8.30
C VAL A 717 16.96 -15.66 -9.07
N LYS A 718 16.92 -15.77 -10.40
CA LYS A 718 18.03 -15.42 -11.28
C LYS A 718 17.94 -13.93 -11.66
N GLY A 719 18.62 -13.09 -10.89
CA GLY A 719 18.66 -11.64 -11.08
C GLY A 719 18.00 -10.87 -9.93
N GLU A 720 17.84 -9.56 -10.15
CA GLU A 720 17.29 -8.62 -9.17
C GLU A 720 16.13 -7.84 -9.78
N GLY A 721 15.10 -7.55 -8.98
CA GLY A 721 13.86 -6.91 -9.45
C GLY A 721 12.59 -7.67 -9.06
N TYR A 722 11.49 -7.37 -9.75
CA TYR A 722 10.17 -7.96 -9.52
C TYR A 722 9.91 -9.14 -10.45
N TYR A 723 9.42 -10.26 -9.91
CA TYR A 723 9.19 -11.48 -10.68
C TYR A 723 7.76 -12.00 -10.55
N ASN A 724 7.16 -12.40 -11.67
CA ASN A 724 5.88 -13.12 -11.72
C ASN A 724 5.96 -14.28 -12.72
N TYR A 725 6.30 -15.47 -12.24
CA TYR A 725 6.90 -16.50 -13.09
C TYR A 725 6.26 -17.88 -12.88
N VAL A 726 5.80 -18.51 -13.97
CA VAL A 726 5.46 -19.93 -13.96
C VAL A 726 6.64 -20.70 -14.51
N VAL A 727 7.27 -21.53 -13.68
CA VAL A 727 8.48 -22.27 -14.02
C VAL A 727 8.19 -23.76 -14.16
N ASP A 728 8.68 -24.37 -15.24
CA ASP A 728 8.87 -25.81 -15.34
C ASP A 728 10.29 -26.12 -14.84
N GLU A 729 10.36 -26.71 -13.65
CA GLU A 729 11.63 -26.98 -12.95
C GLU A 729 12.45 -28.06 -13.66
N GLU A 730 11.82 -29.00 -14.38
CA GLU A 730 12.55 -30.02 -15.14
C GLU A 730 13.12 -29.46 -16.44
N ALA A 731 12.35 -28.63 -17.13
CA ALA A 731 12.82 -27.91 -18.31
C ALA A 731 13.77 -26.74 -17.98
N LYS A 732 13.89 -26.37 -16.69
CA LYS A 732 14.65 -25.21 -16.20
C LYS A 732 14.28 -23.91 -16.93
N GLY A 733 12.99 -23.71 -17.16
CA GLY A 733 12.48 -22.63 -18.01
C GLY A 733 11.04 -22.25 -17.72
N PRO A 734 10.45 -21.32 -18.49
CA PRO A 734 9.03 -21.01 -18.36
C PRO A 734 8.16 -22.24 -18.65
N SER A 735 6.98 -22.31 -18.04
CA SER A 735 6.00 -23.37 -18.34
C SER A 735 5.71 -23.47 -19.84
N ARG A 736 5.53 -24.70 -20.32
CA ARG A 736 5.11 -25.00 -21.69
C ARG A 736 3.61 -24.84 -21.90
N ASP A 737 2.82 -24.93 -20.82
CA ASP A 737 1.38 -24.69 -20.85
C ASP A 737 1.10 -23.19 -20.83
N LYS A 738 0.46 -22.71 -21.91
CA LYS A 738 0.11 -21.30 -22.12
C LYS A 738 -1.39 -21.05 -22.00
N GLU A 739 -2.20 -22.11 -21.94
CA GLU A 739 -3.67 -22.02 -21.99
C GLU A 739 -4.23 -21.90 -20.57
N THR A 740 -3.69 -22.67 -19.64
CA THR A 740 -4.15 -22.68 -18.25
C THR A 740 -3.42 -21.61 -17.44
N PRO A 741 -4.11 -20.67 -16.78
CA PRO A 741 -3.46 -19.65 -15.96
C PRO A 741 -2.96 -20.25 -14.63
N GLY A 742 -1.64 -20.44 -14.50
CA GLY A 742 -1.01 -20.88 -13.25
C GLY A 742 -0.94 -19.77 -12.19
N ILE A 743 -0.72 -18.54 -12.64
CA ILE A 743 -0.86 -17.32 -11.83
C ILE A 743 -1.89 -16.44 -12.54
N LEU A 744 -2.88 -15.94 -11.80
CA LEU A 744 -3.99 -15.16 -12.34
C LEU A 744 -4.06 -13.78 -11.69
N GLY A 745 -3.89 -12.73 -12.49
CA GLY A 745 -4.33 -11.38 -12.13
C GLY A 745 -3.39 -10.61 -11.19
N THR A 746 -2.08 -10.81 -11.29
CA THR A 746 -1.10 -10.07 -10.46
C THR A 746 -1.12 -8.58 -10.77
N ILE A 747 -1.18 -7.73 -9.73
CA ILE A 747 -1.05 -6.27 -9.86
C ILE A 747 0.32 -5.82 -9.30
N PHE A 748 1.16 -5.20 -10.14
CA PHE A 748 2.31 -4.41 -9.72
C PHE A 748 1.94 -2.93 -9.84
N GLU A 749 1.96 -2.16 -8.74
CA GLU A 749 1.60 -0.74 -8.78
C GLU A 749 2.38 0.14 -7.79
N SER A 750 2.80 1.33 -8.24
CA SER A 750 3.70 2.24 -7.53
C SER A 750 5.01 1.65 -6.97
N ASN A 751 5.50 0.53 -7.49
CA ASN A 751 6.79 -0.06 -7.13
C ASN A 751 7.98 0.64 -7.80
N LYS A 752 9.15 0.52 -7.18
CA LYS A 752 10.43 1.06 -7.67
C LYS A 752 11.47 -0.02 -7.75
N ALA A 753 12.25 -0.03 -8.82
CA ALA A 753 13.46 -0.84 -8.98
C ALA A 753 14.62 0.09 -9.37
N ILE A 754 15.59 0.25 -8.48
CA ILE A 754 16.77 1.09 -8.66
C ILE A 754 17.94 0.17 -9.02
N SER A 755 18.69 0.54 -10.06
CA SER A 755 19.87 -0.21 -10.56
C SER A 755 19.61 -1.66 -11.01
N ALA A 756 18.35 -2.07 -11.16
CA ALA A 756 18.01 -3.38 -11.72
C ALA A 756 18.12 -3.36 -13.26
N GLU A 757 18.84 -4.32 -13.84
CA GLU A 757 18.92 -4.59 -15.29
C GLU A 757 17.52 -4.77 -15.89
N LYS A 758 16.63 -5.44 -15.15
CA LYS A 758 15.22 -5.61 -15.49
C LYS A 758 14.36 -5.33 -14.27
N ALA A 759 13.56 -4.26 -14.32
CA ALA A 759 12.64 -3.96 -13.23
C ALA A 759 11.60 -5.08 -13.02
N TYR A 760 11.06 -5.64 -14.10
CA TYR A 760 10.04 -6.71 -14.06
C TYR A 760 10.44 -7.88 -14.96
N THR A 761 10.23 -9.10 -14.47
CA THR A 761 10.39 -10.35 -15.22
C THR A 761 9.16 -11.22 -15.04
N TYR A 762 8.52 -11.63 -16.14
CA TYR A 762 7.36 -12.53 -16.11
C TYR A 762 7.37 -13.52 -17.28
N ALA A 763 6.62 -14.61 -17.15
CA ALA A 763 6.57 -15.70 -18.14
C ALA A 763 5.14 -16.09 -18.52
N ALA A 764 5.02 -16.85 -19.61
CA ALA A 764 3.77 -17.50 -19.99
C ALA A 764 3.19 -18.34 -18.84
N GLY A 765 1.85 -18.36 -18.71
CA GLY A 765 1.15 -18.95 -17.57
C GLY A 765 0.86 -17.96 -16.43
N ALA A 766 1.53 -16.79 -16.39
CA ALA A 766 1.16 -15.67 -15.53
C ALA A 766 0.17 -14.74 -16.26
N ALA A 767 -1.09 -15.14 -16.29
CA ALA A 767 -2.14 -14.48 -17.06
C ALA A 767 -2.60 -13.17 -16.40
N PHE A 768 -2.89 -12.18 -17.24
CA PHE A 768 -3.48 -10.90 -16.84
C PHE A 768 -2.67 -10.12 -15.79
N THR A 769 -1.33 -10.21 -15.84
CA THR A 769 -0.45 -9.35 -15.03
C THR A 769 -0.63 -7.88 -15.46
N VAL A 770 -0.89 -6.99 -14.49
CA VAL A 770 -0.96 -5.54 -14.70
C VAL A 770 0.25 -4.90 -14.04
N ILE A 771 0.98 -4.07 -14.80
CA ILE A 771 2.06 -3.22 -14.29
C ILE A 771 1.58 -1.78 -14.43
N ALA A 772 1.07 -1.21 -13.35
CA ALA A 772 0.59 0.17 -13.23
C ALA A 772 1.64 1.09 -12.58
N ASP A 773 2.92 0.69 -12.66
CA ASP A 773 4.05 1.47 -12.22
C ASP A 773 4.35 2.57 -13.24
N THR A 774 3.86 3.78 -12.98
CA THR A 774 4.36 4.95 -13.69
C THR A 774 5.87 5.06 -13.41
N LEU A 775 6.68 5.40 -14.44
CA LEU A 775 8.01 5.98 -14.20
C LEU A 775 7.88 6.98 -13.05
N PRO A 776 8.88 7.08 -12.13
CA PRO A 776 8.75 7.95 -10.97
C PRO A 776 8.16 9.27 -11.44
N ASP A 777 7.05 9.68 -10.84
CA ASP A 777 6.45 10.96 -11.18
C ASP A 777 7.48 12.01 -10.76
N TYR A 778 8.39 12.34 -11.67
CA TYR A 778 9.34 13.42 -11.51
C TYR A 778 8.52 14.69 -11.73
N SER A 779 7.61 14.97 -10.79
CA SER A 779 6.95 16.25 -10.72
C SER A 779 7.86 17.20 -9.97
N GLN A 780 7.84 18.46 -10.38
CA GLN A 780 8.58 19.51 -9.70
C GLN A 780 8.20 19.56 -8.22
N GLU A 781 6.90 19.53 -7.94
CA GLU A 781 6.36 19.57 -6.58
C GLU A 781 6.91 18.43 -5.71
N LYS A 782 7.07 17.23 -6.26
CA LYS A 782 7.68 16.10 -5.54
C LYS A 782 9.17 16.34 -5.27
N ALA A 783 9.93 16.74 -6.28
CA ALA A 783 11.36 17.02 -6.11
C ALA A 783 11.63 18.14 -5.10
N GLU A 784 10.80 19.18 -5.12
CA GLU A 784 10.82 20.28 -4.16
C GLU A 784 10.49 19.81 -2.73
N MET A 785 9.46 18.97 -2.57
CA MET A 785 9.09 18.41 -1.27
C MET A 785 10.16 17.47 -0.71
N ASP A 786 10.76 16.61 -1.54
CA ASP A 786 11.83 15.71 -1.11
C ASP A 786 13.06 16.53 -0.64
N ALA A 787 13.40 17.60 -1.37
CA ALA A 787 14.48 18.52 -0.97
C ALA A 787 14.15 19.27 0.34
N LEU A 788 12.90 19.74 0.50
CA LEU A 788 12.45 20.39 1.71
C LEU A 788 12.45 19.45 2.92
N GLN A 789 11.90 18.24 2.79
CA GLN A 789 11.87 17.26 3.87
C GLN A 789 13.28 16.92 4.34
N LYS A 790 14.22 16.73 3.40
CA LYS A 790 15.63 16.53 3.73
C LYS A 790 16.20 17.71 4.53
N TYR A 791 15.92 18.94 4.13
CA TYR A 791 16.32 20.13 4.88
C TYR A 791 15.69 20.19 6.29
N GLU A 792 14.39 19.87 6.40
CA GLU A 792 13.61 19.91 7.64
C GLU A 792 14.01 18.82 8.66
N THR A 793 14.69 17.76 8.23
CA THR A 793 15.29 16.77 9.17
C THR A 793 16.38 17.36 10.06
N ILE A 794 17.01 18.44 9.63
CA ILE A 794 18.10 19.12 10.34
C ILE A 794 17.65 20.49 10.84
N ASN A 795 16.69 21.14 10.16
CA ASN A 795 16.21 22.49 10.46
C ASN A 795 14.69 22.49 10.61
N HIS A 796 14.20 22.37 11.84
CA HIS A 796 12.77 22.31 12.10
C HIS A 796 12.07 23.65 11.78
N PRO A 797 10.87 23.62 11.16
CA PRO A 797 10.12 24.84 10.88
C PRO A 797 9.62 25.50 12.17
N ARG A 798 9.37 26.82 12.13
CA ARG A 798 8.81 27.54 13.27
C ARG A 798 7.36 27.12 13.49
N GLN A 799 6.94 27.12 14.75
CA GLN A 799 5.55 26.84 15.12
C GLN A 799 4.61 27.99 14.71
N TYR A 800 5.12 29.24 14.68
CA TYR A 800 4.35 30.43 14.33
C TYR A 800 5.26 31.49 13.68
N MET A 801 4.71 32.16 12.66
CA MET A 801 5.35 33.28 11.97
C MET A 801 4.58 34.58 12.22
N PRO A 802 5.24 35.70 12.59
CA PRO A 802 4.59 37.00 12.71
C PRO A 802 3.89 37.42 11.41
N ALA A 803 2.72 38.07 11.49
CA ALA A 803 2.08 38.62 10.31
C ALA A 803 2.93 39.75 9.69
N PRO A 804 2.99 39.89 8.36
CA PRO A 804 3.61 41.05 7.73
C PRO A 804 2.95 42.35 8.19
N ALA A 805 3.74 43.42 8.30
CA ALA A 805 3.20 44.75 8.58
C ALA A 805 2.18 45.17 7.50
N PRO A 806 1.20 46.03 7.85
CA PRO A 806 0.30 46.61 6.86
C PRO A 806 1.10 47.23 5.70
N ALA A 807 0.63 47.03 4.47
CA ALA A 807 1.25 47.67 3.31
C ALA A 807 1.18 49.19 3.45
N ALA A 808 2.14 49.91 2.85
CA ALA A 808 2.18 51.37 2.93
C ALA A 808 0.92 52.04 2.37
N ASN A 809 0.32 51.47 1.31
CA ASN A 809 -0.90 51.96 0.66
C ASN A 809 -1.94 50.83 0.50
N PRO A 810 -2.55 50.35 1.60
CA PRO A 810 -3.37 49.14 1.60
C PRO A 810 -4.63 49.30 0.72
N ASP A 811 -5.18 50.51 0.66
CA ASP A 811 -6.40 50.82 -0.11
C ASP A 811 -6.20 50.71 -1.62
N SER A 812 -4.95 50.70 -2.11
CA SER A 812 -4.64 50.56 -3.54
C SER A 812 -4.37 49.12 -3.99
N LEU A 813 -4.19 48.19 -3.04
CA LEU A 813 -3.83 46.81 -3.37
C LEU A 813 -4.98 46.09 -4.07
N GLY A 814 -4.68 45.41 -5.16
CA GLY A 814 -5.65 44.62 -5.92
C GLY A 814 -6.38 45.39 -7.02
N ALA A 815 -6.07 46.68 -7.22
CA ALA A 815 -6.75 47.53 -8.18
C ALA A 815 -6.69 47.00 -9.62
N ARG A 816 -5.64 46.25 -9.98
CA ARG A 816 -5.45 45.68 -11.32
C ARG A 816 -5.86 44.21 -11.45
N ILE A 817 -6.51 43.65 -10.43
CA ILE A 817 -7.12 42.31 -10.48
C ILE A 817 -8.61 42.33 -10.12
N ALA A 818 -9.28 43.46 -10.39
CA ALA A 818 -10.65 43.71 -9.99
C ALA A 818 -11.65 42.68 -10.55
N ARG A 819 -11.41 42.07 -11.72
CA ARG A 819 -12.36 41.07 -12.27
C ARG A 819 -12.28 39.77 -11.49
N ALA A 820 -11.09 39.20 -11.34
CA ALA A 820 -10.89 37.96 -10.61
C ALA A 820 -11.33 38.12 -9.15
N ALA A 821 -10.98 39.25 -8.52
CA ALA A 821 -11.43 39.60 -7.18
C ALA A 821 -12.96 39.71 -7.08
N SER A 822 -13.63 40.25 -8.11
CA SER A 822 -15.10 40.31 -8.15
C SER A 822 -15.75 38.93 -8.27
N LEU A 823 -15.13 37.98 -8.98
CA LEU A 823 -15.63 36.61 -9.04
C LEU A 823 -15.48 35.88 -7.70
N LEU A 824 -14.34 36.08 -7.04
CA LEU A 824 -14.06 35.52 -5.71
C LEU A 824 -14.99 36.13 -4.65
N GLY A 825 -14.96 37.45 -4.47
CA GLY A 825 -15.74 38.16 -3.45
C GLY A 825 -17.23 38.24 -3.74
N GLY A 826 -17.65 38.12 -5.00
CA GLY A 826 -19.06 38.04 -5.41
C GLY A 826 -19.70 36.68 -5.14
N SER A 827 -18.93 35.68 -4.70
CA SER A 827 -19.45 34.36 -4.33
C SER A 827 -20.13 34.39 -2.95
N THR A 828 -21.29 33.74 -2.84
CA THR A 828 -22.11 33.71 -1.61
C THR A 828 -22.58 32.29 -1.29
N PRO A 829 -23.09 32.00 -0.08
CA PRO A 829 -23.63 30.67 0.25
C PRO A 829 -24.76 30.19 -0.67
N LYS A 830 -25.42 31.12 -1.37
CA LYS A 830 -26.54 30.87 -2.29
C LYS A 830 -26.10 30.79 -3.76
N ARG A 831 -24.94 31.37 -4.09
CA ARG A 831 -24.40 31.42 -5.46
C ARG A 831 -22.88 31.28 -5.39
N ARG A 832 -22.40 30.07 -5.68
CA ARG A 832 -20.96 29.78 -5.71
C ARG A 832 -20.41 29.93 -7.11
N ILE A 833 -19.41 30.78 -7.30
CA ILE A 833 -18.83 31.08 -8.62
C ILE A 833 -17.51 30.30 -8.75
N PRO A 834 -17.31 29.53 -9.84
CA PRO A 834 -16.02 28.92 -10.13
C PRO A 834 -15.04 29.98 -10.60
N VAL A 835 -13.83 29.95 -10.04
CA VAL A 835 -12.72 30.85 -10.37
C VAL A 835 -11.49 30.03 -10.68
N LYS A 836 -10.98 30.14 -11.91
CA LYS A 836 -9.78 29.43 -12.35
C LYS A 836 -8.53 30.27 -12.08
N VAL A 837 -7.65 29.76 -11.23
CA VAL A 837 -6.38 30.39 -10.85
C VAL A 837 -5.22 29.58 -11.39
N LEU A 838 -4.37 30.20 -12.18
CA LEU A 838 -3.16 29.58 -12.72
C LEU A 838 -1.91 30.16 -12.05
N ILE A 839 -1.12 29.32 -11.40
CA ILE A 839 0.23 29.66 -10.99
C ILE A 839 1.18 29.30 -12.13
N TYR A 840 1.93 30.27 -12.64
CA TYR A 840 2.88 30.05 -13.73
C TYR A 840 4.19 30.78 -13.50
N GLY A 841 5.31 30.11 -13.74
CA GLY A 841 6.60 30.66 -13.38
C GLY A 841 7.69 29.61 -13.31
N GLN A 842 8.62 29.79 -12.38
CA GLN A 842 9.78 28.92 -12.20
C GLN A 842 9.83 28.26 -10.82
N SER A 843 11.02 27.90 -10.32
CA SER A 843 11.21 27.05 -9.13
C SER A 843 10.50 27.58 -7.88
N ILE A 844 10.56 28.91 -7.67
CA ILE A 844 9.96 29.59 -6.51
C ILE A 844 8.44 29.38 -6.45
N THR A 845 7.73 29.55 -7.57
CA THR A 845 6.27 29.39 -7.64
C THR A 845 5.84 27.96 -7.92
N GLY A 846 6.71 27.08 -8.40
CA GLY A 846 6.41 25.64 -8.55
C GLY A 846 6.73 24.81 -7.31
N SER A 847 6.88 25.46 -6.16
CA SER A 847 6.89 24.85 -4.84
C SER A 847 5.49 24.33 -4.50
N LYS A 848 5.40 23.09 -4.03
CA LYS A 848 4.13 22.52 -3.54
C LYS A 848 3.55 23.34 -2.38
N LEU A 849 4.38 23.80 -1.45
CA LEU A 849 3.91 24.61 -0.32
C LEU A 849 3.35 25.96 -0.77
N PHE A 850 3.92 26.57 -1.81
CA PHE A 850 3.35 27.81 -2.36
C PHE A 850 1.96 27.55 -2.95
N THR A 851 1.80 26.46 -3.72
CA THR A 851 0.50 26.02 -4.26
C THR A 851 -0.52 25.79 -3.14
N ASP A 852 -0.15 25.00 -2.12
CA ASP A 852 -1.04 24.59 -1.03
C ASP A 852 -1.44 25.79 -0.16
N TYR A 853 -0.49 26.63 0.23
CA TYR A 853 -0.79 27.82 1.03
C TYR A 853 -1.61 28.85 0.26
N MET A 854 -1.38 29.02 -1.05
CA MET A 854 -2.22 29.91 -1.86
C MET A 854 -3.66 29.39 -1.95
N ARG A 855 -3.86 28.08 -2.12
CA ARG A 855 -5.18 27.46 -2.08
C ARG A 855 -5.86 27.69 -0.73
N GLU A 856 -5.17 27.38 0.36
CA GLU A 856 -5.66 27.58 1.73
C GLU A 856 -6.05 29.05 1.97
N TYR A 857 -5.19 29.97 1.55
CA TYR A 857 -5.45 31.41 1.65
C TYR A 857 -6.73 31.80 0.91
N LEU A 858 -6.87 31.40 -0.36
CA LEU A 858 -8.04 31.74 -1.18
C LEU A 858 -9.33 31.14 -0.62
N GLU A 859 -9.29 29.88 -0.18
CA GLU A 859 -10.46 29.20 0.38
C GLU A 859 -10.85 29.77 1.75
N LEU A 860 -9.88 30.24 2.54
CA LEU A 860 -10.14 30.92 3.82
C LEU A 860 -10.74 32.32 3.59
N GLN A 861 -10.21 33.11 2.66
CA GLN A 861 -10.69 34.46 2.38
C GLN A 861 -12.01 34.47 1.59
N PHE A 862 -12.23 33.47 0.74
CA PHE A 862 -13.40 33.37 -0.16
C PHE A 862 -14.09 32.00 -0.04
N PRO A 863 -14.66 31.65 1.13
CA PRO A 863 -15.15 30.29 1.43
C PRO A 863 -16.37 29.85 0.60
N HIS A 864 -16.91 30.74 -0.23
CA HIS A 864 -18.05 30.48 -1.09
C HIS A 864 -17.68 30.40 -2.57
N ALA A 865 -16.47 30.83 -2.95
CA ALA A 865 -15.97 30.60 -4.30
C ALA A 865 -15.60 29.12 -4.49
N ILE A 866 -15.61 28.65 -5.73
CA ILE A 866 -15.10 27.33 -6.10
C ILE A 866 -13.76 27.57 -6.78
N VAL A 867 -12.65 27.37 -6.05
CA VAL A 867 -11.31 27.71 -6.53
C VAL A 867 -10.71 26.52 -7.29
N ASP A 868 -10.57 26.68 -8.60
CA ASP A 868 -9.82 25.76 -9.47
C ASP A 868 -8.38 26.28 -9.63
N LEU A 869 -7.50 25.86 -8.72
CA LEU A 869 -6.09 26.29 -8.71
C LEU A 869 -5.19 25.24 -9.36
N GLU A 870 -4.49 25.64 -10.41
CA GLU A 870 -3.56 24.83 -11.19
C GLU A 870 -2.16 25.45 -11.15
N ASN A 871 -1.11 24.64 -10.96
CA ASN A 871 0.28 25.09 -11.03
C ASN A 871 1.00 24.48 -12.24
N ARG A 872 1.42 25.34 -13.17
CA ARG A 872 2.16 24.96 -14.38
C ARG A 872 3.60 25.46 -14.39
N SER A 873 4.12 25.91 -13.25
CA SER A 873 5.50 26.42 -13.17
C SER A 873 6.53 25.35 -13.59
N ILE A 874 7.68 25.80 -14.09
CA ILE A 874 8.78 24.92 -14.54
C ILE A 874 10.08 25.37 -13.87
N GLY A 875 10.48 24.66 -12.81
CA GLY A 875 11.66 24.96 -12.02
C GLY A 875 12.95 24.85 -12.83
N GLY A 876 13.83 25.83 -12.73
CA GLY A 876 15.08 25.90 -13.51
C GLY A 876 14.94 26.55 -14.89
N PHE A 877 13.76 27.05 -15.26
CA PHE A 877 13.57 27.90 -16.44
C PHE A 877 13.60 29.39 -16.06
N GLY A 878 14.27 30.21 -16.86
CA GLY A 878 14.13 31.66 -16.86
C GLY A 878 13.12 32.12 -17.92
N ALA A 879 12.95 33.44 -18.07
CA ALA A 879 11.96 34.00 -19.00
C ALA A 879 12.17 33.55 -20.46
N SER A 880 13.41 33.43 -20.91
CA SER A 880 13.75 33.00 -22.28
C SER A 880 13.40 31.54 -22.59
N GLN A 881 13.32 30.68 -21.57
CA GLN A 881 12.83 29.31 -21.75
C GLN A 881 11.30 29.23 -21.58
N LEU A 882 10.71 29.93 -20.60
CA LEU A 882 9.26 29.89 -20.36
C LEU A 882 8.45 30.45 -21.54
N ILE A 883 8.92 31.52 -22.19
CA ILE A 883 8.21 32.11 -23.33
C ILE A 883 8.00 31.12 -24.48
N ARG A 884 8.89 30.12 -24.63
CA ARG A 884 8.77 29.06 -25.64
C ARG A 884 7.71 28.02 -25.29
N VAL A 885 7.48 27.76 -23.99
CA VAL A 885 6.47 26.79 -23.53
C VAL A 885 5.09 27.44 -23.37
N ALA A 886 5.03 28.77 -23.20
CA ALA A 886 3.82 29.54 -22.99
C ALA A 886 2.64 29.24 -23.96
N PRO A 887 2.85 28.97 -25.27
CA PRO A 887 1.78 28.56 -26.18
C PRO A 887 1.01 27.32 -25.75
N HIS A 888 1.67 26.38 -25.06
CA HIS A 888 1.07 25.16 -24.53
C HIS A 888 0.46 25.37 -23.14
N ASP A 889 0.97 26.37 -22.41
CA ASP A 889 0.78 26.45 -20.97
C ASP A 889 -0.19 27.51 -20.50
N ILE A 890 -0.26 28.68 -21.14
CA ILE A 890 -0.93 29.86 -20.58
C ILE A 890 -1.94 30.52 -21.52
N TYR A 891 -1.63 30.67 -22.82
CA TYR A 891 -2.44 31.50 -23.72
C TYR A 891 -3.90 31.04 -23.88
N ASN A 892 -4.16 29.74 -23.80
CA ASN A 892 -5.49 29.16 -24.00
C ASN A 892 -6.08 28.51 -22.73
N THR A 893 -5.54 28.84 -21.55
CA THR A 893 -5.97 28.19 -20.28
C THR A 893 -7.35 28.60 -19.79
N CYS A 894 -7.89 29.69 -20.34
CA CYS A 894 -9.16 30.26 -19.90
C CYS A 894 -9.15 30.69 -18.41
N ALA A 895 -7.98 30.96 -17.83
CA ALA A 895 -7.82 31.35 -16.43
C ALA A 895 -8.45 32.72 -16.14
N ASP A 896 -9.03 32.87 -14.95
CA ASP A 896 -9.54 34.14 -14.43
C ASP A 896 -8.42 34.96 -13.79
N LEU A 897 -7.50 34.30 -13.10
CA LEU A 897 -6.33 34.90 -12.45
C LEU A 897 -5.06 34.11 -12.80
N VAL A 898 -3.98 34.82 -13.12
CA VAL A 898 -2.63 34.26 -13.26
C VAL A 898 -1.73 34.87 -12.18
N ILE A 899 -1.09 34.02 -11.38
CA ILE A 899 -0.03 34.41 -10.44
C ILE A 899 1.31 34.06 -11.07
N PHE A 900 2.12 35.07 -11.37
CA PHE A 900 3.32 34.93 -12.19
C PHE A 900 4.62 35.38 -11.53
N HIS A 901 5.67 34.55 -11.65
CA HIS A 901 7.03 34.91 -11.25
C HIS A 901 8.10 34.17 -12.06
N VAL A 902 9.07 34.90 -12.61
CA VAL A 902 10.28 34.33 -13.23
C VAL A 902 11.46 35.29 -13.12
N TYR A 903 12.69 34.78 -13.13
CA TYR A 903 13.90 35.59 -13.25
C TYR A 903 14.24 35.90 -14.72
N GLY A 904 14.68 37.14 -14.98
CA GLY A 904 15.11 37.61 -16.30
C GLY A 904 13.97 38.11 -17.21
N GLY A 905 14.35 38.76 -18.31
CA GLY A 905 13.43 39.22 -19.36
C GLY A 905 12.66 40.51 -19.07
N GLU A 906 13.03 41.25 -18.02
CA GLU A 906 12.34 42.46 -17.54
C GLU A 906 12.65 43.76 -18.31
N LYS A 907 13.62 43.72 -19.23
CA LYS A 907 13.96 44.89 -20.06
C LYS A 907 12.80 45.24 -21.02
N PRO A 908 12.57 46.54 -21.33
CA PRO A 908 11.59 46.93 -22.33
C PRO A 908 11.81 46.20 -23.67
N GLY A 909 10.74 45.62 -24.23
CA GLY A 909 10.75 44.84 -25.48
C GLY A 909 11.28 43.41 -25.38
N ALA A 910 11.75 42.97 -24.20
CA ALA A 910 12.28 41.63 -23.98
C ALA A 910 11.18 40.59 -23.72
N GLU A 911 11.54 39.42 -23.18
CA GLU A 911 10.67 38.25 -23.11
C GLU A 911 9.40 38.47 -22.26
N LEU A 912 9.48 39.22 -21.15
CA LEU A 912 8.27 39.49 -20.35
C LEU A 912 7.30 40.42 -21.07
N ASP A 913 7.79 41.44 -21.79
CA ASP A 913 6.92 42.31 -22.58
C ASP A 913 6.22 41.52 -23.71
N GLN A 914 6.93 40.59 -24.35
CA GLN A 914 6.36 39.72 -25.40
C GLN A 914 5.32 38.75 -24.82
N LEU A 915 5.63 38.09 -23.70
CA LEU A 915 4.75 37.16 -23.02
C LEU A 915 3.44 37.83 -22.58
N PHE A 916 3.53 38.96 -21.86
CA PHE A 916 2.34 39.65 -21.38
C PHE A 916 1.56 40.33 -22.49
N SER A 917 2.21 40.82 -23.54
CA SER A 917 1.51 41.30 -24.75
C SER A 917 0.70 40.17 -25.40
N ALA A 918 1.26 38.96 -25.50
CA ALA A 918 0.55 37.80 -26.04
C ALA A 918 -0.63 37.39 -25.15
N ILE A 919 -0.46 37.37 -23.82
CA ILE A 919 -1.55 37.08 -22.88
C ILE A 919 -2.66 38.12 -23.01
N ARG A 920 -2.33 39.41 -23.05
CA ARG A 920 -3.30 40.51 -23.17
C ARG A 920 -4.08 40.46 -24.49
N LYS A 921 -3.49 39.93 -25.56
CA LYS A 921 -4.17 39.74 -26.86
C LYS A 921 -5.08 38.51 -26.92
N THR A 922 -4.83 37.50 -26.09
CA THR A 922 -5.49 36.19 -26.20
C THR A 922 -6.44 35.87 -25.05
N SER A 923 -6.23 36.48 -23.89
CA SER A 923 -6.90 36.15 -22.65
C SER A 923 -7.36 37.40 -21.89
N ASN A 924 -8.48 37.24 -21.18
CA ASN A 924 -8.95 38.26 -20.24
C ASN A 924 -8.31 38.15 -18.85
N ALA A 925 -7.49 37.13 -18.56
CA ALA A 925 -6.94 36.85 -17.22
C ALA A 925 -6.41 38.10 -16.49
N ASP A 926 -6.77 38.25 -15.22
CA ASP A 926 -6.10 39.20 -14.33
C ASP A 926 -4.74 38.62 -13.97
N ILE A 927 -3.73 39.46 -13.78
CA ILE A 927 -2.35 38.98 -13.64
C ILE A 927 -1.69 39.67 -12.46
N ILE A 928 -1.17 38.85 -11.56
CA ILE A 928 -0.24 39.25 -10.50
C ILE A 928 1.19 38.96 -10.98
N LEU A 929 2.04 39.98 -11.00
CA LEU A 929 3.48 39.86 -11.22
C LEU A 929 4.21 40.04 -9.88
N MET A 930 4.92 39.00 -9.43
CA MET A 930 5.69 39.04 -8.19
C MET A 930 7.09 39.63 -8.42
N GLY A 931 7.55 40.49 -7.50
CA GLY A 931 8.95 40.88 -7.40
C GLY A 931 9.85 39.75 -6.87
N HIS A 932 11.17 39.98 -6.86
CA HIS A 932 12.14 38.99 -6.40
C HIS A 932 12.33 39.07 -4.88
N HIS A 933 12.53 37.94 -4.20
CA HIS A 933 12.89 37.95 -2.78
C HIS A 933 14.41 38.06 -2.57
N THR A 934 14.83 38.38 -1.33
CA THR A 934 16.26 38.42 -0.95
C THR A 934 16.84 37.00 -0.90
N ASN A 935 18.08 36.81 -1.39
CA ASN A 935 18.76 35.51 -1.40
C ASN A 935 19.57 35.25 -0.12
N GLY A 936 20.07 34.01 0.04
CA GLY A 936 20.78 33.54 1.23
C GLY A 936 22.09 34.29 1.55
N ASN A 937 22.73 34.84 0.53
CA ASN A 937 23.95 35.66 0.64
C ASN A 937 23.67 37.10 1.10
N GLN A 938 22.45 37.41 1.57
CA GLN A 938 22.00 38.75 1.97
C GLN A 938 22.06 39.80 0.86
N GLN A 939 22.19 39.39 -0.41
CA GLN A 939 22.14 40.32 -1.52
C GLN A 939 20.68 40.71 -1.77
N LYS A 940 20.35 41.97 -1.44
CA LYS A 940 19.05 42.54 -1.78
C LYS A 940 18.85 42.50 -3.30
N PRO A 941 17.62 42.23 -3.79
CA PRO A 941 17.31 42.39 -5.21
C PRO A 941 17.70 43.78 -5.70
N SER A 942 18.24 43.86 -6.92
CA SER A 942 18.66 45.14 -7.49
C SER A 942 17.46 46.10 -7.59
N SER A 943 17.61 47.34 -7.10
CA SER A 943 16.58 48.38 -7.23
C SER A 943 16.20 48.60 -8.69
N THR A 944 17.19 48.54 -9.60
CA THR A 944 16.97 48.64 -11.04
C THR A 944 16.12 47.50 -11.62
N THR A 945 16.24 46.28 -11.09
CA THR A 945 15.41 45.14 -11.52
C THR A 945 13.98 45.27 -10.98
N ALA A 946 13.82 45.71 -9.73
CA ALA A 946 12.49 45.96 -9.16
C ALA A 946 11.74 47.07 -9.93
N GLU A 947 12.44 48.15 -10.29
CA GLU A 947 11.92 49.22 -11.15
C GLU A 947 11.56 48.71 -12.55
N ALA A 948 12.40 47.87 -13.15
CA ALA A 948 12.12 47.27 -14.46
C ALA A 948 10.86 46.39 -14.44
N LEU A 949 10.69 45.52 -13.44
CA LEU A 949 9.48 44.70 -13.26
C LEU A 949 8.23 45.55 -13.01
N ARG A 950 8.35 46.62 -12.21
CA ARG A 950 7.26 47.59 -12.02
C ARG A 950 6.91 48.28 -13.35
N GLY A 951 7.91 48.58 -14.17
CA GLY A 951 7.75 49.08 -15.53
C GLY A 951 6.98 48.12 -16.43
N VAL A 952 7.30 46.82 -16.42
CA VAL A 952 6.55 45.76 -17.13
C VAL A 952 5.10 45.74 -16.64
N ALA A 953 4.88 45.70 -15.32
CA ALA A 953 3.54 45.69 -14.75
C ALA A 953 2.71 46.91 -15.17
N ASN A 954 3.31 48.11 -15.21
CA ASN A 954 2.63 49.32 -15.65
C ASN A 954 2.27 49.30 -17.14
N ARG A 955 3.19 48.85 -18.02
CA ARG A 955 2.93 48.77 -19.46
C ARG A 955 1.78 47.82 -19.80
N HIS A 956 1.69 46.68 -19.11
CA HIS A 956 0.69 45.64 -19.39
C HIS A 956 -0.49 45.62 -18.39
N GLN A 957 -0.61 46.65 -17.55
CA GLN A 957 -1.69 46.77 -16.56
C GLN A 957 -1.79 45.53 -15.64
N LEU A 958 -0.67 45.08 -15.07
CA LEU A 958 -0.57 43.96 -14.14
C LEU A 958 -0.54 44.47 -12.69
N GLU A 959 -1.08 43.68 -11.77
CA GLU A 959 -0.92 43.92 -10.33
C GLU A 959 0.49 43.53 -9.91
N TYR A 960 1.27 44.49 -9.39
CA TYR A 960 2.65 44.24 -8.98
C TYR A 960 2.74 44.05 -7.46
N VAL A 961 3.29 42.92 -7.03
CA VAL A 961 3.57 42.64 -5.61
C VAL A 961 5.05 42.90 -5.35
N ASP A 962 5.36 43.93 -4.55
CA ASP A 962 6.73 44.42 -4.34
C ASP A 962 7.50 43.60 -3.29
N ILE A 963 7.66 42.30 -3.56
CA ILE A 963 8.44 41.37 -2.73
C ILE A 963 9.88 41.89 -2.55
N SER A 964 10.44 42.59 -3.54
CA SER A 964 11.80 43.13 -3.52
C SER A 964 12.04 44.08 -2.35
N SER A 965 11.03 44.88 -2.01
CA SER A 965 11.08 45.82 -0.89
C SER A 965 10.58 45.19 0.41
N GLU A 966 9.51 44.41 0.35
CA GLU A 966 8.78 43.99 1.55
C GLU A 966 9.40 42.78 2.24
N TRP A 967 10.06 41.90 1.50
CA TRP A 967 10.81 40.78 2.07
C TRP A 967 11.96 41.24 2.99
N PRO A 968 12.89 42.13 2.57
CA PRO A 968 13.94 42.61 3.47
C PRO A 968 13.40 43.47 4.62
N GLN A 969 12.29 44.19 4.43
CA GLN A 969 11.61 44.89 5.53
C GLN A 969 11.09 43.92 6.58
N TYR A 970 10.42 42.83 6.16
CA TYR A 970 9.94 41.78 7.04
C TYR A 970 11.08 41.11 7.82
N LEU A 971 12.20 40.81 7.15
CA LEU A 971 13.39 40.28 7.79
C LEU A 971 13.90 41.22 8.90
N THR A 972 14.00 42.51 8.60
CA THR A 972 14.51 43.52 9.53
C THR A 972 13.58 43.70 10.73
N ALA A 973 12.27 43.83 10.48
CA ALA A 973 11.26 44.05 11.52
C ALA A 973 11.14 42.88 12.51
N ASN A 974 11.41 41.66 12.05
CA ASN A 974 11.28 40.44 12.84
C ASN A 974 12.62 39.84 13.27
N GLN A 975 13.73 40.57 13.09
CA GLN A 975 15.08 40.13 13.45
C GLN A 975 15.49 38.79 12.80
N LEU A 976 15.01 38.54 11.58
CA LEU A 976 15.30 37.33 10.80
C LEU A 976 16.43 37.58 9.81
N GLN A 977 17.15 36.51 9.48
CA GLN A 977 18.14 36.46 8.41
C GLN A 977 17.54 35.80 7.16
N PRO A 978 18.05 36.05 5.94
CA PRO A 978 17.50 35.41 4.74
C PRO A 978 17.45 33.87 4.82
N LYS A 979 18.47 33.23 5.40
CA LYS A 979 18.51 31.78 5.63
C LYS A 979 17.39 31.24 6.52
N ASP A 980 16.72 32.10 7.30
CA ASP A 980 15.58 31.70 8.13
C ASP A 980 14.32 31.43 7.30
N LEU A 981 14.26 31.97 6.08
CA LEU A 981 13.13 31.84 5.15
C LEU A 981 13.48 31.01 3.90
N LEU A 982 14.73 30.56 3.77
CA LEU A 982 15.22 29.82 2.62
C LEU A 982 15.81 28.47 3.05
N ARG A 983 15.55 27.41 2.28
CA ARG A 983 16.14 26.08 2.52
C ARG A 983 17.52 25.92 1.88
N ASP A 984 17.82 26.74 0.88
CA ASP A 984 19.12 26.88 0.25
C ASP A 984 19.38 28.36 -0.07
N ASN A 985 20.28 28.68 -1.00
CA ASN A 985 20.60 30.07 -1.30
C ASN A 985 19.44 30.85 -1.95
N VAL A 986 18.43 30.17 -2.51
CA VAL A 986 17.36 30.83 -3.28
C VAL A 986 15.97 30.25 -3.03
N HIS A 987 15.79 28.97 -2.75
CA HIS A 987 14.46 28.37 -2.63
C HIS A 987 13.87 28.60 -1.23
N PRO A 988 12.63 29.10 -1.11
CA PRO A 988 11.98 29.30 0.17
C PRO A 988 11.77 27.99 0.92
N ASN A 989 11.97 28.02 2.25
CA ASN A 989 11.54 26.96 3.15
C ASN A 989 10.05 27.12 3.48
N ARG A 990 9.54 26.37 4.47
CA ARG A 990 8.13 26.45 4.88
C ARG A 990 7.69 27.87 5.26
N ASP A 991 8.48 28.55 6.07
CA ASP A 991 8.21 29.89 6.57
C ASP A 991 8.28 30.94 5.44
N GLY A 992 9.23 30.78 4.52
CA GLY A 992 9.37 31.65 3.36
C GLY A 992 8.22 31.51 2.35
N ASN A 993 7.77 30.28 2.06
CA ASN A 993 6.59 30.06 1.21
C ASN A 993 5.34 30.67 1.83
N TRP A 994 5.16 30.51 3.15
CA TRP A 994 4.07 31.16 3.88
C TRP A 994 4.11 32.69 3.72
N LEU A 995 5.28 33.31 3.93
CA LEU A 995 5.44 34.76 3.77
C LEU A 995 5.12 35.22 2.35
N LEU A 996 5.61 34.51 1.32
CA LEU A 996 5.27 34.84 -0.08
C LEU A 996 3.76 34.86 -0.30
N VAL A 997 3.04 33.85 0.22
CA VAL A 997 1.59 33.78 0.10
C VAL A 997 0.90 34.91 0.85
N GLN A 998 1.35 35.29 2.05
CA GLN A 998 0.75 36.43 2.76
C GLN A 998 0.94 37.75 1.99
N LEU A 999 2.14 37.97 1.43
CA LEU A 999 2.44 39.19 0.69
C LEU A 999 1.67 39.28 -0.63
N VAL A 1000 1.49 38.15 -1.33
CA VAL A 1000 0.68 38.06 -2.56
C VAL A 1000 -0.82 38.12 -2.24
N GLY A 1001 -1.26 37.35 -1.26
CA GLY A 1001 -2.66 37.11 -0.92
C GLY A 1001 -3.40 38.39 -0.55
N ARG A 1002 -2.78 39.32 0.19
CA ARG A 1002 -3.42 40.60 0.55
C ARG A 1002 -3.74 41.53 -0.64
N HIS A 1003 -3.19 41.27 -1.83
CA HIS A 1003 -3.64 41.95 -3.06
C HIS A 1003 -4.92 41.33 -3.61
N ILE A 1004 -5.20 40.06 -3.30
CA ILE A 1004 -6.41 39.34 -3.71
C ILE A 1004 -7.55 39.66 -2.75
N ARG A 1005 -8.07 40.89 -2.86
CA ARG A 1005 -9.20 41.37 -2.08
C ARG A 1005 -10.28 41.93 -2.99
N TYR A 1006 -11.54 41.73 -2.63
CA TYR A 1006 -12.66 42.33 -3.34
C TYR A 1006 -12.89 43.76 -2.88
N ASP A 1007 -12.83 44.71 -3.82
CA ASP A 1007 -13.19 46.10 -3.59
C ASP A 1007 -14.10 46.58 -4.74
N PRO A 1008 -15.37 46.93 -4.46
CA PRO A 1008 -16.31 47.34 -5.50
C PRO A 1008 -15.96 48.70 -6.14
N ALA A 1009 -15.05 49.48 -5.56
CA ALA A 1009 -14.59 50.73 -6.15
C ALA A 1009 -13.60 50.52 -7.32
N PHE A 1010 -12.99 49.32 -7.44
CA PHE A 1010 -12.05 49.03 -8.50
C PHE A 1010 -12.73 48.61 -9.80
N THR A 1011 -12.21 49.12 -10.92
CA THR A 1011 -12.72 48.82 -12.25
C THR A 1011 -11.81 47.81 -12.97
N PRO A 1012 -12.36 46.74 -13.59
CA PRO A 1012 -11.59 45.80 -14.39
C PRO A 1012 -10.81 46.47 -15.53
N ASN A 1013 -9.56 46.02 -15.76
CA ASN A 1013 -8.64 46.61 -16.74
C ASN A 1013 -8.09 45.63 -17.79
N SER A 1014 -8.47 44.35 -17.75
CA SER A 1014 -7.94 43.27 -18.59
C SER A 1014 -8.92 42.85 -19.69
N GLY A 1015 -9.64 43.84 -20.25
CA GLY A 1015 -10.65 43.67 -21.28
C GLY A 1015 -12.08 43.61 -20.73
N THR A 1016 -13.04 43.27 -21.59
CA THR A 1016 -14.46 43.28 -21.27
C THR A 1016 -15.07 41.88 -21.33
N VAL A 1017 -15.97 41.58 -20.39
CA VAL A 1017 -16.82 40.40 -20.42
C VAL A 1017 -18.27 40.86 -20.53
N LYS A 1018 -18.95 40.50 -21.61
CA LYS A 1018 -20.34 40.89 -21.87
C LYS A 1018 -21.26 39.70 -21.66
N GLN A 1019 -22.28 39.87 -20.82
CA GLN A 1019 -23.37 38.91 -20.71
C GLN A 1019 -24.34 39.10 -21.88
N LEU A 1020 -24.63 38.03 -22.61
CA LEU A 1020 -25.54 38.00 -23.74
C LEU A 1020 -26.74 37.13 -23.37
N PRO A 1021 -27.99 37.60 -23.58
CA PRO A 1021 -29.17 36.87 -23.19
C PRO A 1021 -29.40 35.63 -24.07
N LEU A 1022 -30.10 34.63 -23.54
CA LEU A 1022 -30.64 33.54 -24.33
C LEU A 1022 -31.75 34.05 -25.27
N GLY A 1023 -31.68 33.70 -26.55
CA GLY A 1023 -32.69 34.03 -27.56
C GLY A 1023 -33.98 33.22 -27.42
N LYS A 1024 -35.07 33.73 -28.02
CA LYS A 1024 -36.42 33.12 -27.93
C LYS A 1024 -36.64 31.90 -28.84
N SER A 1025 -35.78 31.67 -29.83
CA SER A 1025 -35.86 30.54 -30.77
C SER A 1025 -35.15 29.30 -30.24
N GLU A 1026 -35.56 28.09 -30.65
CA GLU A 1026 -34.85 26.86 -30.27
C GLU A 1026 -33.40 26.85 -30.79
N ARG A 1027 -33.18 27.29 -32.03
CA ARG A 1027 -31.85 27.61 -32.57
C ARG A 1027 -31.37 28.94 -31.99
N GLN A 1028 -30.23 28.95 -31.33
CA GLN A 1028 -29.64 30.16 -30.76
C GLN A 1028 -28.63 30.75 -31.75
N LEU A 1029 -28.76 32.05 -32.05
CA LEU A 1029 -27.82 32.79 -32.89
C LEU A 1029 -27.15 33.87 -32.03
N ILE A 1030 -25.90 33.65 -31.62
CA ILE A 1030 -25.17 34.53 -30.71
C ILE A 1030 -24.12 35.31 -31.49
N ARG A 1031 -24.34 36.62 -31.62
CA ARG A 1031 -23.33 37.56 -32.14
C ARG A 1031 -22.51 38.11 -30.99
N PHE A 1032 -21.19 38.00 -31.08
CA PHE A 1032 -20.29 38.50 -30.06
C PHE A 1032 -19.01 39.05 -30.66
N THR A 1033 -18.26 39.82 -29.87
CA THR A 1033 -16.92 40.29 -30.22
C THR A 1033 -15.96 39.79 -29.15
N GLY A 1034 -14.86 39.15 -29.54
CA GLY A 1034 -13.86 38.67 -28.60
C GLY A 1034 -13.14 37.40 -29.04
N THR A 1035 -12.46 36.75 -28.08
CA THR A 1035 -11.63 35.56 -28.31
C THR A 1035 -12.24 34.28 -27.73
N ARG A 1036 -13.25 34.39 -26.87
CA ARG A 1036 -13.91 33.27 -26.19
C ARG A 1036 -15.40 33.53 -25.94
N LEU A 1037 -16.20 32.48 -25.98
CA LEU A 1037 -17.62 32.50 -25.59
C LEU A 1037 -17.94 31.31 -24.69
N ASP A 1038 -18.57 31.58 -23.56
CA ASP A 1038 -19.02 30.57 -22.60
C ASP A 1038 -20.55 30.53 -22.51
N ALA A 1039 -21.11 29.33 -22.36
CA ALA A 1039 -22.47 29.14 -21.89
C ALA A 1039 -22.48 29.08 -20.36
N VAL A 1040 -23.40 29.80 -19.74
CA VAL A 1040 -23.52 29.89 -18.28
C VAL A 1040 -24.87 29.37 -17.82
N ALA A 1041 -24.85 28.56 -16.76
CA ALA A 1041 -26.05 27.96 -16.21
C ALA A 1041 -26.02 27.85 -14.68
N HIS A 1042 -27.15 28.12 -14.04
CA HIS A 1042 -27.40 27.78 -12.65
C HIS A 1042 -27.83 26.33 -12.55
N THR A 1043 -27.61 25.74 -11.36
CA THR A 1043 -28.02 24.37 -11.08
C THR A 1043 -29.50 24.10 -11.42
N ALA A 1044 -30.41 25.01 -11.08
CA ALA A 1044 -31.84 24.84 -11.34
C ALA A 1044 -32.17 24.75 -12.84
N THR A 1045 -31.39 25.42 -13.69
CA THR A 1045 -31.55 25.41 -15.15
C THR A 1045 -30.97 24.13 -15.74
N LEU A 1046 -29.80 23.69 -15.27
CA LEU A 1046 -29.20 22.41 -15.66
C LEU A 1046 -30.05 21.20 -15.28
N GLN A 1047 -30.71 21.22 -14.11
CA GLN A 1047 -31.63 20.15 -13.70
C GLN A 1047 -32.79 19.94 -14.68
N LYS A 1048 -33.19 21.00 -15.38
CA LYS A 1048 -34.26 20.96 -16.38
C LYS A 1048 -33.77 20.53 -17.75
N ALA A 1049 -32.46 20.55 -18.00
CA ALA A 1049 -31.85 20.34 -19.32
C ALA A 1049 -32.16 18.97 -19.94
N ALA A 1050 -32.49 17.96 -19.13
CA ALA A 1050 -32.87 16.61 -19.57
C ALA A 1050 -31.91 15.96 -20.60
N GLY A 1051 -30.63 16.34 -20.60
CA GLY A 1051 -29.62 15.86 -21.54
C GLY A 1051 -29.64 16.52 -22.92
N GLY A 1052 -30.31 17.66 -23.11
CA GLY A 1052 -30.38 18.37 -24.39
C GLY A 1052 -29.00 18.77 -24.91
N LYS A 1053 -28.68 18.37 -26.15
CA LYS A 1053 -27.40 18.65 -26.82
C LYS A 1053 -27.58 19.67 -27.95
N ALA A 1054 -26.53 20.41 -28.28
CA ALA A 1054 -26.53 21.27 -29.46
C ALA A 1054 -25.26 21.16 -30.30
N THR A 1055 -25.43 21.10 -31.61
CA THR A 1055 -24.34 21.28 -32.58
C THR A 1055 -23.95 22.76 -32.63
N LEU A 1056 -22.64 23.01 -32.75
CA LEU A 1056 -22.08 24.35 -32.78
C LEU A 1056 -21.55 24.68 -34.18
N LEU A 1057 -22.03 25.80 -34.76
CA LEU A 1057 -21.46 26.39 -35.97
C LEU A 1057 -20.90 27.78 -35.62
N LEU A 1058 -19.74 28.12 -36.15
CA LEU A 1058 -19.15 29.45 -36.00
C LEU A 1058 -19.04 30.06 -37.40
N ASP A 1059 -19.52 31.29 -37.56
CA ASP A 1059 -19.71 32.04 -38.81
C ASP A 1059 -20.24 31.18 -39.97
N GLY A 1060 -21.22 30.32 -39.67
CA GLY A 1060 -21.89 29.44 -40.65
C GLY A 1060 -21.11 28.17 -41.01
N GLN A 1061 -19.98 27.89 -40.38
CA GLN A 1061 -19.14 26.72 -40.65
C GLN A 1061 -18.98 25.85 -39.38
N PRO A 1062 -18.79 24.52 -39.51
CA PRO A 1062 -18.50 23.65 -38.37
C PRO A 1062 -17.26 24.12 -37.60
N LEU A 1063 -17.24 23.90 -36.29
CA LEU A 1063 -16.11 24.36 -35.47
C LEU A 1063 -14.75 23.79 -35.92
N SER A 1064 -14.75 22.60 -36.51
CA SER A 1064 -13.58 21.90 -37.08
C SER A 1064 -12.97 22.54 -38.31
N ALA A 1065 -13.70 23.42 -39.02
CA ALA A 1065 -13.24 24.05 -40.26
C ALA A 1065 -12.24 25.20 -40.04
N TYR A 1066 -11.93 25.56 -38.79
CA TYR A 1066 -11.10 26.72 -38.48
C TYR A 1066 -9.77 26.33 -37.84
N ALA A 1067 -8.68 26.68 -38.52
CA ALA A 1067 -7.33 26.24 -38.20
C ALA A 1067 -6.78 26.74 -36.84
N GLY A 1068 -7.21 27.92 -36.36
CA GLY A 1068 -6.70 28.54 -35.12
C GLY A 1068 -7.26 27.98 -33.81
N ARG A 1069 -8.03 26.87 -33.85
CA ARG A 1069 -8.83 26.40 -32.72
C ARG A 1069 -8.36 25.10 -32.08
N TYR A 1070 -7.18 24.62 -32.44
CA TYR A 1070 -6.56 23.46 -31.80
C TYR A 1070 -5.43 23.93 -30.91
N MET A 1071 -5.32 23.32 -29.73
CA MET A 1071 -4.23 23.52 -28.81
C MET A 1071 -3.33 22.30 -28.82
N ILE A 1072 -2.03 22.55 -28.85
CA ILE A 1072 -1.04 21.51 -28.61
C ILE A 1072 -0.79 21.48 -27.10
N THR A 1073 -0.97 20.34 -26.45
CA THR A 1073 -0.65 20.18 -25.03
C THR A 1073 0.86 20.23 -24.82
N ARG A 1074 1.29 20.56 -23.60
CA ARG A 1074 2.72 20.50 -23.25
C ARG A 1074 3.27 19.08 -23.53
N PRO A 1075 4.39 18.94 -24.23
CA PRO A 1075 5.06 17.65 -24.39
C PRO A 1075 5.47 17.03 -23.06
N SER A 1076 5.43 15.70 -23.00
CA SER A 1076 5.71 14.94 -21.79
C SER A 1076 7.11 15.21 -21.24
N ALA A 1077 7.28 14.95 -19.94
CA ALA A 1077 8.55 15.14 -19.26
C ALA A 1077 9.69 14.32 -19.89
N GLY A 1078 10.90 14.88 -19.85
CA GLY A 1078 12.12 14.19 -20.27
C GLY A 1078 12.63 13.19 -19.24
N PRO A 1079 13.71 12.46 -19.55
CA PRO A 1079 14.19 11.38 -18.69
C PRO A 1079 14.60 11.90 -17.32
N GLY A 1080 14.00 11.37 -16.26
CA GLY A 1080 14.43 11.63 -14.88
C GLY A 1080 14.23 13.07 -14.38
N THR A 1081 13.29 13.82 -14.97
CA THR A 1081 13.06 15.24 -14.66
C THR A 1081 11.60 15.63 -14.89
N TRP A 1082 11.17 16.78 -14.35
CA TRP A 1082 9.88 17.42 -14.65
C TRP A 1082 9.93 18.32 -15.90
N TRP A 1083 11.10 18.57 -16.46
CA TRP A 1083 11.22 19.41 -17.65
C TRP A 1083 10.56 18.74 -18.85
N PRO A 1084 9.77 19.47 -19.67
CA PRO A 1084 9.22 18.90 -20.90
C PRO A 1084 10.37 18.54 -21.84
N ALA A 1085 10.33 17.36 -22.47
CA ALA A 1085 11.41 16.93 -23.35
C ALA A 1085 11.54 17.82 -24.62
N ILE A 1086 10.44 18.46 -25.00
CA ILE A 1086 10.34 19.44 -26.07
C ILE A 1086 9.67 20.70 -25.49
N ARG A 1087 10.30 21.88 -25.63
CA ARG A 1087 9.75 23.14 -25.12
C ARG A 1087 8.54 23.62 -25.92
N GLN A 1088 8.64 23.55 -27.24
CA GLN A 1088 7.59 24.00 -28.16
C GLN A 1088 7.46 23.07 -29.36
N VAL A 1089 6.21 22.83 -29.77
CA VAL A 1089 5.88 22.18 -31.05
C VAL A 1089 5.13 23.20 -31.91
N HIS A 1090 5.64 23.44 -33.11
CA HIS A 1090 5.06 24.31 -34.13
C HIS A 1090 4.34 23.49 -35.20
N HIS A 1091 3.63 24.16 -36.11
CA HIS A 1091 2.99 23.53 -37.27
C HIS A 1091 2.93 24.51 -38.45
N ASN A 1092 3.10 23.99 -39.67
CA ASN A 1092 2.95 24.72 -40.93
C ASN A 1092 1.63 24.38 -41.65
N SER A 1093 1.07 23.21 -41.33
CA SER A 1093 -0.20 22.72 -41.87
C SER A 1093 -1.32 22.80 -40.83
N PRO A 1094 -2.60 22.80 -41.25
CA PRO A 1094 -3.74 22.69 -40.33
C PRO A 1094 -3.65 21.46 -39.43
N LEU A 1095 -3.86 21.70 -38.13
CA LEU A 1095 -3.88 20.68 -37.09
C LEU A 1095 -5.15 19.83 -37.15
N THR A 1096 -5.05 18.59 -36.67
CA THR A 1096 -6.20 17.68 -36.46
C THR A 1096 -6.11 17.08 -35.06
N PRO A 1097 -7.23 16.78 -34.37
CA PRO A 1097 -7.19 16.14 -33.07
C PRO A 1097 -6.50 14.77 -33.15
N GLU A 1098 -5.35 14.63 -32.51
CA GLU A 1098 -4.60 13.39 -32.43
C GLU A 1098 -3.52 13.46 -31.35
N GLU A 1099 -3.16 12.29 -30.83
CA GLU A 1099 -1.94 12.09 -30.02
C GLU A 1099 -0.72 11.92 -30.91
N TRP A 1100 0.39 12.54 -30.53
CA TRP A 1100 1.69 12.44 -31.19
C TRP A 1100 2.70 11.77 -30.28
N THR A 1101 3.57 10.95 -30.86
CA THR A 1101 4.69 10.32 -30.18
C THR A 1101 5.98 10.59 -30.96
N LEU A 1102 6.96 11.19 -30.28
CA LEU A 1102 8.36 11.18 -30.71
C LEU A 1102 9.07 10.04 -29.98
N GLU A 1103 9.66 9.09 -30.71
CA GLU A 1103 10.45 7.99 -30.14
C GLU A 1103 11.92 8.13 -30.51
N VAL A 1104 12.80 8.11 -29.51
CA VAL A 1104 14.25 8.16 -29.70
C VAL A 1104 14.76 6.84 -30.26
N THR A 1105 15.33 6.86 -31.46
CA THR A 1105 15.82 5.66 -32.17
C THR A 1105 17.33 5.53 -32.19
N GLY A 1106 18.07 6.59 -31.88
CA GLY A 1106 19.53 6.58 -31.83
C GLY A 1106 20.07 7.72 -30.98
N ILE A 1107 21.26 7.53 -30.42
CA ILE A 1107 21.96 8.53 -29.61
C ILE A 1107 23.44 8.45 -29.99
N ASN A 1108 24.09 9.59 -30.18
CA ASN A 1108 25.54 9.61 -30.41
C ASN A 1108 26.34 9.30 -29.13
N ALA A 1109 27.62 8.96 -29.28
CA ALA A 1109 28.45 8.44 -28.19
C ALA A 1109 28.53 9.35 -26.95
N ASP A 1110 28.53 10.67 -27.14
CA ASP A 1110 28.58 11.66 -26.06
C ASP A 1110 27.19 12.17 -25.62
N SER A 1111 26.10 11.60 -26.16
CA SER A 1111 24.71 11.99 -25.89
C SER A 1111 24.43 13.49 -26.07
N SER A 1112 25.05 14.12 -27.05
CA SER A 1112 24.76 15.50 -27.45
C SER A 1112 23.73 15.60 -28.58
N VAL A 1113 23.56 14.52 -29.36
CA VAL A 1113 22.64 14.43 -30.51
C VAL A 1113 21.80 13.16 -30.43
N TYR A 1114 20.49 13.32 -30.65
CA TYR A 1114 19.48 12.28 -30.55
C TYR A 1114 18.75 12.15 -31.90
N MET A 1115 18.67 10.94 -32.43
CA MET A 1115 17.86 10.59 -33.58
C MET A 1115 16.50 10.09 -33.10
N TYR A 1116 15.44 10.44 -33.82
CA TYR A 1116 14.08 10.08 -33.43
C TYR A 1116 13.15 9.91 -34.62
N THR A 1117 12.00 9.30 -34.36
CA THR A 1117 10.87 9.23 -35.29
C THR A 1117 9.64 9.89 -34.68
N VAL A 1118 8.78 10.46 -35.50
CA VAL A 1118 7.52 11.08 -35.07
C VAL A 1118 6.34 10.35 -35.70
N VAL A 1119 5.37 9.98 -34.88
CA VAL A 1119 4.18 9.22 -35.28
C VAL A 1119 2.94 9.90 -34.69
N GLY A 1120 1.97 10.23 -35.54
CA GLY A 1120 0.64 10.67 -35.13
C GLY A 1120 -0.32 9.49 -35.02
N SER A 1121 -1.23 9.51 -34.06
CA SER A 1121 -2.26 8.46 -33.89
C SER A 1121 -3.30 8.46 -35.01
N VAL A 1122 -3.46 9.58 -35.72
CA VAL A 1122 -4.32 9.69 -36.91
C VAL A 1122 -3.46 9.79 -38.18
N THR A 1123 -2.40 10.58 -38.15
CA THR A 1123 -1.51 10.80 -39.29
C THR A 1123 -0.62 9.58 -39.61
N GLY A 1124 -0.35 8.72 -38.64
CA GLY A 1124 0.59 7.59 -38.77
C GLY A 1124 2.06 8.04 -38.72
N PRO A 1125 3.01 7.22 -39.19
CA PRO A 1125 4.44 7.58 -39.21
C PRO A 1125 4.72 8.78 -40.10
N ASP A 1126 5.24 9.87 -39.52
CA ASP A 1126 5.23 11.20 -40.15
C ASP A 1126 6.62 11.87 -40.24
N GLY A 1127 7.70 11.13 -39.97
CA GLY A 1127 9.06 11.56 -40.28
C GLY A 1127 10.11 11.08 -39.29
N ASN A 1128 11.37 11.24 -39.69
CA ASN A 1128 12.54 10.95 -38.87
C ASN A 1128 13.35 12.25 -38.72
N GLY A 1129 13.87 12.52 -37.53
CA GLY A 1129 14.58 13.76 -37.22
C GLY A 1129 15.82 13.55 -36.38
N ARG A 1130 16.58 14.65 -36.23
CA ARG A 1130 17.73 14.76 -35.33
C ARG A 1130 17.58 15.99 -34.45
N SER A 1131 18.07 15.92 -33.22
CA SER A 1131 17.91 16.99 -32.24
C SER A 1131 18.71 18.26 -32.54
N ASP A 1132 19.68 18.20 -33.44
CA ASP A 1132 20.59 19.28 -33.84
C ASP A 1132 20.15 20.00 -35.12
N SER A 1133 18.99 19.65 -35.70
CA SER A 1133 18.49 20.19 -36.97
C SER A 1133 16.98 20.44 -36.91
N LEU A 1134 16.50 21.43 -37.67
CA LEU A 1134 15.06 21.70 -37.81
C LEU A 1134 14.35 20.45 -38.32
N PHE A 1135 13.32 20.02 -37.60
CA PHE A 1135 12.46 18.92 -38.03
C PHE A 1135 11.14 19.46 -38.55
N ILE A 1136 10.78 19.06 -39.78
CA ILE A 1136 9.47 19.28 -40.37
C ILE A 1136 8.93 17.90 -40.77
N SER A 1137 7.82 17.50 -40.17
CA SER A 1137 7.09 16.27 -40.51
C SER A 1137 6.60 16.28 -41.96
N ARG A 1138 6.35 15.10 -42.54
CA ARG A 1138 5.86 14.98 -43.94
C ARG A 1138 4.50 15.67 -44.13
N SER A 1139 3.63 15.60 -43.12
CA SER A 1139 2.34 16.32 -43.12
C SER A 1139 2.48 17.83 -42.90
N GLY A 1140 3.61 18.30 -42.36
CA GLY A 1140 3.80 19.67 -41.90
C GLY A 1140 3.05 20.03 -40.61
N ARG A 1141 2.40 19.06 -39.94
CA ARG A 1141 1.64 19.27 -38.68
C ARG A 1141 2.50 19.31 -37.43
N VAL A 1142 3.73 18.79 -37.52
CA VAL A 1142 4.75 18.86 -36.48
C VAL A 1142 5.99 19.53 -37.06
N VAL A 1143 6.39 20.64 -36.44
CA VAL A 1143 7.64 21.35 -36.67
C VAL A 1143 8.33 21.53 -35.32
N ILE A 1144 9.58 21.10 -35.20
CA ILE A 1144 10.35 21.20 -33.96
C ILE A 1144 11.69 21.87 -34.25
N GLU A 1145 11.92 23.01 -33.62
CA GLU A 1145 13.19 23.72 -33.71
C GLU A 1145 14.26 23.01 -32.88
N PRO A 1146 15.55 23.04 -33.29
CA PRO A 1146 16.64 22.44 -32.53
C PRO A 1146 16.69 22.95 -31.07
N ALA A 1147 16.38 24.23 -30.88
CA ALA A 1147 16.40 24.88 -29.58
C ALA A 1147 15.26 24.41 -28.63
N ASP A 1148 14.25 23.71 -29.15
CA ASP A 1148 13.15 23.17 -28.35
C ASP A 1148 13.40 21.75 -27.86
N ILE A 1149 14.32 20.99 -28.46
CA ILE A 1149 14.67 19.64 -27.99
C ILE A 1149 15.74 19.74 -26.91
N ILE A 1150 15.40 19.35 -25.68
CA ILE A 1150 16.24 19.71 -24.52
C ILE A 1150 16.93 18.53 -23.83
N PHE A 1151 17.00 17.35 -24.44
CA PHE A 1151 17.70 16.20 -23.86
C PHE A 1151 19.14 16.54 -23.42
N SER A 1152 19.86 17.31 -24.22
CA SER A 1152 21.20 17.78 -23.88
C SER A 1152 21.22 18.74 -22.68
N ASN A 1153 20.19 19.58 -22.51
CA ASN A 1153 20.05 20.41 -21.31
C ASN A 1153 19.71 19.57 -20.08
N ILE A 1154 18.84 18.57 -20.23
CA ILE A 1154 18.45 17.65 -19.14
C ILE A 1154 19.68 16.89 -18.64
N LYS A 1155 20.53 16.37 -19.54
CA LYS A 1155 21.80 15.74 -19.19
C LYS A 1155 22.72 16.69 -18.41
N LYS A 1156 22.84 17.94 -18.87
CA LYS A 1156 23.70 18.95 -18.21
C LYS A 1156 23.21 19.30 -16.81
N THR A 1157 21.90 19.42 -16.61
CA THR A 1157 21.31 19.86 -15.34
C THR A 1157 21.07 18.72 -14.36
N PHE A 1158 20.42 17.64 -14.79
CA PHE A 1158 19.98 16.53 -13.92
C PHE A 1158 20.90 15.32 -13.95
N ARG A 1159 21.94 15.34 -14.78
CA ARG A 1159 22.83 14.17 -15.02
C ARG A 1159 22.08 12.93 -15.51
N SER A 1160 20.85 13.12 -16.00
CA SER A 1160 20.00 12.07 -16.53
C SER A 1160 20.18 11.96 -18.04
N VAL A 1161 20.41 10.74 -18.53
CA VAL A 1161 20.58 10.45 -19.95
C VAL A 1161 19.37 9.71 -20.50
N THR A 1162 18.96 10.08 -21.71
CA THR A 1162 17.91 9.36 -22.46
C THR A 1162 18.43 7.99 -22.90
N ARG A 1163 17.51 7.07 -23.21
CA ARG A 1163 17.78 5.77 -23.84
C ARG A 1163 17.05 5.65 -25.17
N VAL A 1164 17.54 4.79 -26.05
CA VAL A 1164 16.79 4.35 -27.24
C VAL A 1164 15.46 3.72 -26.78
N GLY A 1165 14.38 4.01 -27.50
CA GLY A 1165 13.01 3.66 -27.14
C GLY A 1165 12.33 4.61 -26.16
N PHE A 1166 12.99 5.70 -25.73
CA PHE A 1166 12.32 6.73 -24.92
C PHE A 1166 11.29 7.48 -25.76
N GLN A 1167 10.07 7.62 -25.24
CA GLN A 1167 8.96 8.25 -25.93
C GLN A 1167 8.60 9.59 -25.28
N VAL A 1168 8.43 10.62 -26.11
CA VAL A 1168 7.85 11.92 -25.76
C VAL A 1168 6.47 12.00 -26.39
N LYS A 1169 5.46 12.37 -25.61
CA LYS A 1169 4.06 12.41 -26.06
C LYS A 1169 3.44 13.79 -25.87
N TRP A 1170 2.59 14.20 -26.82
CA TRP A 1170 1.73 15.38 -26.71
C TRP A 1170 0.46 15.16 -27.51
N ALA A 1171 -0.59 15.91 -27.19
CA ALA A 1171 -1.87 15.85 -27.87
C ALA A 1171 -2.13 17.16 -28.62
N VAL A 1172 -2.85 17.04 -29.73
CA VAL A 1172 -3.57 18.15 -30.35
C VAL A 1172 -5.03 18.00 -29.94
N ALA A 1173 -5.57 18.97 -29.22
CA ALA A 1173 -6.94 18.96 -28.74
C ALA A 1173 -7.72 20.18 -29.26
N PRO A 1174 -9.02 20.06 -29.57
CA PRO A 1174 -9.84 21.22 -29.90
C PRO A 1174 -10.02 22.13 -28.68
N ALA A 1175 -9.90 23.44 -28.86
CA ALA A 1175 -10.19 24.49 -27.88
C ALA A 1175 -11.71 24.80 -27.79
N TYR A 1176 -12.52 23.79 -28.13
CA TYR A 1176 -13.97 23.80 -28.20
C TYR A 1176 -14.49 22.36 -28.03
N PRO A 1177 -15.72 22.16 -27.53
CA PRO A 1177 -16.33 20.84 -27.45
C PRO A 1177 -16.92 20.44 -28.81
N ALA A 1178 -16.99 19.13 -29.10
CA ALA A 1178 -17.58 18.62 -30.35
C ALA A 1178 -19.06 19.01 -30.52
N ALA A 1179 -19.78 19.09 -29.41
CA ALA A 1179 -21.13 19.62 -29.28
C ALA A 1179 -21.27 20.26 -27.90
N TYR A 1180 -22.20 21.18 -27.72
CA TYR A 1180 -22.58 21.62 -26.40
C TYR A 1180 -23.38 20.53 -25.69
N GLU A 1181 -22.93 20.18 -24.49
CA GLU A 1181 -23.66 19.32 -23.56
C GLU A 1181 -23.73 20.02 -22.19
N PRO A 1182 -24.88 19.98 -21.50
CA PRO A 1182 -25.03 20.51 -20.15
C PRO A 1182 -24.02 19.83 -19.20
N PRO A 1183 -23.19 20.60 -18.46
CA PRO A 1183 -22.20 20.00 -17.56
C PRO A 1183 -22.87 19.26 -16.41
N ALA A 1184 -22.19 18.23 -15.89
CA ALA A 1184 -22.66 17.47 -14.74
C ALA A 1184 -22.75 18.34 -13.49
N ILE A 1185 -23.86 18.20 -12.75
CA ILE A 1185 -24.07 18.94 -11.50
C ILE A 1185 -23.24 18.30 -10.38
N ILE A 1186 -22.07 18.87 -10.13
CA ILE A 1186 -21.18 18.53 -9.01
C ILE A 1186 -21.49 19.28 -7.70
N HIS A 1187 -22.24 20.39 -7.73
CA HIS A 1187 -22.55 21.22 -6.56
C HIS A 1187 -23.89 21.95 -6.74
N SER A 1188 -24.81 21.78 -5.78
CA SER A 1188 -26.23 22.17 -5.92
C SER A 1188 -26.52 23.69 -5.98
N ARG A 1189 -25.49 24.51 -5.72
CA ARG A 1189 -25.57 25.99 -5.72
C ARG A 1189 -24.48 26.65 -6.57
N ALA A 1190 -23.83 25.89 -7.44
CA ALA A 1190 -22.78 26.40 -8.30
C ALA A 1190 -23.36 27.06 -9.56
N LEU A 1191 -22.66 28.09 -10.02
CA LEU A 1191 -22.73 28.56 -11.39
C LEU A 1191 -21.81 27.67 -12.24
N TYR A 1192 -22.30 27.23 -13.39
CA TYR A 1192 -21.55 26.39 -14.32
C TYR A 1192 -21.19 27.19 -15.55
N ARG A 1193 -19.92 27.16 -15.93
CA ARG A 1193 -19.42 27.75 -17.18
C ARG A 1193 -18.93 26.63 -18.08
N THR A 1194 -19.41 26.62 -19.32
CA THR A 1194 -18.96 25.71 -20.37
C THR A 1194 -18.41 26.56 -21.50
N THR A 1195 -17.08 26.50 -21.71
CA THR A 1195 -16.45 27.15 -22.86
C THR A 1195 -16.95 26.52 -24.15
N LEU A 1196 -17.68 27.29 -24.96
CA LEU A 1196 -18.20 26.82 -26.26
C LEU A 1196 -17.14 26.96 -27.35
N VAL A 1197 -16.32 27.99 -27.26
CA VAL A 1197 -15.20 28.23 -28.16
C VAL A 1197 -14.20 29.16 -27.49
N SER A 1198 -12.92 28.93 -27.73
CA SER A 1198 -11.81 29.79 -27.28
C SER A 1198 -10.69 29.83 -28.33
N GLY A 1199 -9.75 30.76 -28.17
CA GLY A 1199 -8.62 30.94 -29.10
C GLY A 1199 -8.99 31.62 -30.42
N LEU A 1200 -10.12 32.34 -30.48
CA LEU A 1200 -10.50 33.08 -31.68
C LEU A 1200 -9.67 34.36 -31.84
N PRO A 1201 -9.44 34.85 -33.06
CA PRO A 1201 -8.95 36.21 -33.27
C PRO A 1201 -9.88 37.23 -32.61
N ASN A 1202 -9.34 38.26 -31.97
CA ASN A 1202 -10.17 39.30 -31.36
C ASN A 1202 -10.91 40.07 -32.46
N GLY A 1203 -12.23 39.92 -32.52
CA GLY A 1203 -13.06 40.48 -33.60
C GLY A 1203 -14.51 40.01 -33.50
N PRO A 1204 -15.37 40.45 -34.43
CA PRO A 1204 -16.78 40.02 -34.47
C PRO A 1204 -16.91 38.58 -34.97
N HIS A 1205 -17.73 37.79 -34.29
CA HIS A 1205 -18.04 36.39 -34.60
C HIS A 1205 -19.53 36.10 -34.39
N THR A 1206 -20.04 35.07 -35.06
CA THR A 1206 -21.41 34.55 -34.86
C THR A 1206 -21.37 33.06 -34.54
N LEU A 1207 -21.73 32.69 -33.31
CA LEU A 1207 -21.90 31.28 -32.92
C LEU A 1207 -23.38 30.89 -33.02
N GLU A 1208 -23.66 29.79 -33.70
CA GLU A 1208 -24.98 29.18 -33.78
C GLU A 1208 -25.02 27.88 -32.97
N LEU A 1209 -26.01 27.75 -32.08
CA LEU A 1209 -26.32 26.50 -31.39
C LEU A 1209 -27.58 25.92 -32.01
N ILE A 1210 -27.46 24.71 -32.55
CA ILE A 1210 -28.55 23.98 -33.19
C ILE A 1210 -28.87 22.76 -32.29
N PRO A 1211 -30.00 22.76 -31.56
CA PRO A 1211 -30.39 21.62 -30.74
C PRO A 1211 -30.44 20.32 -31.56
N GLN A 1212 -29.85 19.25 -31.03
CA GLN A 1212 -29.89 17.91 -31.63
C GLN A 1212 -31.17 17.17 -31.26
N ASP A 1213 -31.71 17.49 -30.07
CA ASP A 1213 -32.92 16.89 -29.50
C ASP A 1213 -33.91 17.98 -29.07
N LYS A 1214 -35.16 17.58 -28.75
CA LYS A 1214 -36.21 18.51 -28.25
C LYS A 1214 -36.04 18.91 -26.76
N GLY A 1215 -34.99 18.44 -26.09
CA GLY A 1215 -34.70 18.78 -24.69
C GLY A 1215 -34.13 20.19 -24.55
N PRO A 1216 -34.46 20.94 -23.47
CA PRO A 1216 -33.91 22.28 -23.27
C PRO A 1216 -32.39 22.23 -23.05
N LEU A 1217 -31.64 23.18 -23.63
CA LEU A 1217 -30.17 23.20 -23.51
C LEU A 1217 -29.67 23.52 -22.10
N GLY A 1218 -30.52 23.98 -21.19
CA GLY A 1218 -30.09 24.24 -19.81
C GLY A 1218 -29.14 25.43 -19.65
N ILE A 1219 -29.19 26.41 -20.55
CA ILE A 1219 -28.38 27.63 -20.53
C ILE A 1219 -29.23 28.80 -20.00
N ASP A 1220 -28.67 29.65 -19.14
CA ASP A 1220 -29.33 30.89 -18.71
C ASP A 1220 -28.92 32.09 -19.58
N TYR A 1221 -27.62 32.22 -19.84
CA TYR A 1221 -27.03 33.30 -20.63
C TYR A 1221 -25.63 32.91 -21.14
N PHE A 1222 -25.03 33.74 -21.98
CA PHE A 1222 -23.67 33.57 -22.48
C PHE A 1222 -22.73 34.65 -21.95
N GLU A 1223 -21.46 34.34 -21.78
CA GLU A 1223 -20.40 35.31 -21.45
C GLU A 1223 -19.42 35.40 -22.63
N ALA A 1224 -19.36 36.57 -23.28
CA ALA A 1224 -18.42 36.87 -24.35
C ALA A 1224 -17.20 37.61 -23.81
N TYR A 1225 -16.02 37.07 -24.08
CA TYR A 1225 -14.74 37.52 -23.52
C TYR A 1225 -13.93 38.25 -24.61
N GLN A 1226 -13.77 39.56 -24.44
CA GLN A 1226 -12.99 40.42 -25.32
C GLN A 1226 -11.75 40.93 -24.57
N PRO A 1227 -10.53 40.48 -24.90
CA PRO A 1227 -9.30 40.95 -24.27
C PRO A 1227 -9.06 42.45 -24.47
N ALA A 1228 -8.17 43.04 -23.65
CA ALA A 1228 -7.74 44.42 -23.80
C ALA A 1228 -6.91 44.60 -25.09
N ASN A 1229 -7.07 45.75 -25.76
CA ASN A 1229 -6.30 46.07 -26.97
C ASN A 1229 -4.82 46.31 -26.68
#